data_AF-A0A7S2HM42-F1
#
_entry.id   AF-A0A7S2HM42-F1
#
_cell.length_a   1.000
_cell.length_b   1.000
_cell.length_c   1.000
_cell.angle_alpha   90.00
_cell.angle_beta   90.00
_cell.angle_gamma   90.00
#
_symmetry.space_group_name_H-M   'P 1'
#
loop_
_entity.id
_entity.type
_entity.pdbx_description
1 polymer ?
#
loop_
_entity_poly.entity_id
_entity_poly.type
_entity_poly.pdbx_seq_one_letter_code
_entity_poly.pdbx_strand_id
1 'polypeptide(L)'
;YCFAEDDWKIEAEHSAFQSINYETANTATPSMTVGDGNEITFAHAEAVRDAIGIITTLDLTPPSITVTGISSGETTITVSLRLDETGTAWCQAVRHGFNTPTVLEILDTNFYSAYTYSGTTATTTVILTGYDRPKNYDNSYVTPLVLGVDYDVYCYADDDLCNGCKVTNGVSFSHVESTETFIRTKDYTKPNMRYIHAESIAKNQIIVTLQVDEGARVWCAAWENQPFPVFGSTTVAINEVKAKESDCFDGKGRQCGTFWIYDLDDLEDAATNPNDGVDNRADYDLFVNWKYNQDVDIILFGLTEEQDYSYIYCFAEDDETDDGLGNGGIGSSPNKMQWSAVVADAGADNVHTMGAEIGTVQTLDESPPSFTHLAMEDPTQYNDRIIVTFQLNEAGTAYCRVTRSDSGETTLRINQILSADYSAEVTSPTDTAYITVDKLETRDSAVLYEAAQYDVYCWAKDSAEDTQAAARPNYMTQNYVDLATTDKMAPGGGSTQHVWVKDMTPPTVIFVAREALTESIIQITLQLDEPGTVWCHPAVPAPGDPSVDVGDFTSGTYISYIKGRTASFQQFVHQAYYNVDVEVDRIDIDAGNSAAFLSKETPYNIYCFAEDDWKIEAEHSAFQSINYETANTATPSMTVGDGNEITFAHAEAVRDAIGIITTLDLTPPSITVTGISSGETTITVSLRLDETGTAWCQAVRHGFNTPTVLEILDTNFYSAYTYSGTTATTTVILTGYDRPKNYDNSYVTPLVLGVDYDVYCYADDDLCNGCKVTNGVSFSHVESTETFIRTKDYTKPNMRYIHAESIAKNQIIVTLQVDEGARVWCAAWENQPFPVFGSTTVAINEVKAKESDCFDGKGRQCGTFWIYDLDDLEDAATNPNDGVDNRADYDLFVNWKYNQDVDIILFGLTEEQDYSYIYCFAED
;
A
#
# COMPACT_ATOMS: atom_id res chain seq x y z
N TYR A 1 23.81 -100.83 -82.55
CA TYR A 1 23.54 -101.38 -83.88
C TYR A 1 22.13 -101.92 -83.89
N CYS A 2 21.23 -101.31 -84.65
CA CYS A 2 19.84 -101.74 -84.77
C CYS A 2 19.62 -102.18 -86.23
N PHE A 3 19.06 -103.37 -86.44
CA PHE A 3 18.56 -103.84 -87.73
C PHE A 3 17.04 -103.70 -87.73
N ALA A 4 16.45 -103.21 -88.82
CA ALA A 4 15.01 -103.17 -89.03
C ALA A 4 14.67 -103.99 -90.28
N GLU A 5 13.87 -105.05 -90.11
CA GLU A 5 13.16 -105.74 -91.18
C GLU A 5 11.75 -105.16 -91.30
N ASP A 6 11.27 -104.97 -92.53
CA ASP A 6 9.95 -104.42 -92.86
C ASP A 6 8.87 -105.53 -92.77
N ASP A 7 7.91 -105.36 -91.86
CA ASP A 7 6.87 -106.33 -91.54
C ASP A 7 5.48 -105.71 -91.84
N TRP A 8 5.08 -105.69 -93.12
CA TRP A 8 3.80 -105.09 -93.56
C TRP A 8 2.60 -106.06 -93.62
N LYS A 9 2.59 -107.14 -92.84
CA LYS A 9 1.40 -108.00 -92.73
C LYS A 9 1.00 -108.22 -91.28
N ILE A 10 0.27 -107.26 -90.70
CA ILE A 10 -0.81 -107.47 -89.71
C ILE A 10 -1.57 -106.13 -89.55
N GLU A 11 -2.90 -106.22 -89.46
CA GLU A 11 -3.86 -105.17 -89.06
C GLU A 11 -4.37 -104.16 -90.10
N ALA A 12 -5.20 -104.66 -91.00
CA ALA A 12 -6.33 -103.93 -91.57
C ALA A 12 -7.66 -104.60 -91.20
N GLU A 13 -8.05 -104.58 -89.92
CA GLU A 13 -9.42 -104.85 -89.46
C GLU A 13 -9.75 -104.02 -88.20
N HIS A 14 -10.24 -102.79 -88.38
CA HIS A 14 -11.38 -102.26 -87.62
C HIS A 14 -11.82 -100.87 -88.11
N SER A 15 -12.89 -100.90 -88.92
CA SER A 15 -14.04 -99.98 -88.99
C SER A 15 -13.82 -98.47 -88.73
N ALA A 16 -13.90 -97.60 -89.75
CA ALA A 16 -15.12 -97.10 -90.42
C ALA A 16 -15.83 -95.96 -89.68
N PHE A 17 -15.73 -94.74 -90.24
CA PHE A 17 -16.87 -93.82 -90.31
C PHE A 17 -16.84 -93.02 -91.63
N GLN A 18 -17.87 -93.27 -92.43
CA GLN A 18 -18.38 -92.58 -93.63
C GLN A 18 -18.55 -91.06 -93.40
N SER A 19 -18.60 -90.12 -94.36
CA SER A 19 -18.78 -90.04 -95.83
C SER A 19 -18.62 -88.53 -96.20
N ILE A 20 -18.29 -88.03 -97.41
CA ILE A 20 -19.04 -88.01 -98.69
C ILE A 20 -18.12 -87.38 -99.78
N ASN A 21 -18.01 -88.07 -100.92
CA ASN A 21 -17.91 -87.67 -102.35
C ASN A 21 -17.16 -86.39 -102.79
N TYR A 22 -16.13 -86.52 -103.67
CA TYR A 22 -16.26 -86.45 -105.14
C TYR A 22 -14.90 -86.73 -105.85
N GLU A 23 -14.85 -87.85 -106.60
CA GLU A 23 -14.28 -88.03 -107.96
C GLU A 23 -12.92 -87.38 -108.37
N THR A 24 -11.94 -88.03 -109.03
CA THR A 24 -11.98 -89.11 -110.03
C THR A 24 -10.56 -89.69 -110.29
N ALA A 25 -10.51 -91.01 -110.53
CA ALA A 25 -9.66 -91.78 -111.46
C ALA A 25 -8.13 -91.54 -111.54
N ASN A 26 -7.32 -92.57 -111.27
CA ASN A 26 -6.96 -93.55 -112.30
C ASN A 26 -6.22 -94.79 -111.74
N THR A 27 -6.65 -95.97 -112.19
CA THR A 27 -6.10 -97.29 -111.91
C THR A 27 -5.04 -97.68 -112.95
N ALA A 28 -3.87 -98.16 -112.53
CA ALA A 28 -3.05 -99.07 -113.34
C ALA A 28 -2.06 -99.87 -112.47
N THR A 29 -2.36 -101.16 -112.30
CA THR A 29 -1.36 -102.20 -112.00
C THR A 29 -0.66 -102.61 -113.29
N PRO A 30 0.68 -102.78 -113.26
CA PRO A 30 1.27 -104.10 -113.54
C PRO A 30 2.47 -104.39 -112.59
N SER A 31 2.51 -105.53 -111.90
CA SER A 31 3.04 -106.82 -112.37
C SER A 31 4.56 -106.85 -112.68
N MET A 32 5.30 -107.53 -111.79
CA MET A 32 6.67 -108.10 -111.89
C MET A 32 7.84 -107.09 -111.75
N THR A 33 8.91 -107.31 -110.98
CA THR A 33 9.63 -108.55 -110.60
C THR A 33 10.46 -108.29 -109.34
N VAL A 34 10.59 -109.28 -108.46
CA VAL A 34 11.54 -109.30 -107.33
C VAL A 34 12.97 -109.50 -107.84
N GLY A 35 13.89 -108.65 -107.40
CA GLY A 35 15.33 -108.74 -107.62
C GLY A 35 16.07 -107.65 -106.84
N ASP A 36 16.58 -108.04 -105.67
CA ASP A 36 17.71 -107.49 -104.90
C ASP A 36 17.59 -106.10 -104.22
N GLY A 37 16.87 -106.10 -103.09
CA GLY A 37 17.33 -105.64 -101.77
C GLY A 37 17.83 -104.20 -101.58
N ASN A 38 16.94 -103.31 -101.12
CA ASN A 38 17.27 -102.01 -100.51
C ASN A 38 17.91 -102.17 -99.11
N GLU A 39 19.16 -102.60 -99.04
CA GLU A 39 19.96 -102.51 -97.81
C GLU A 39 20.60 -101.12 -97.68
N ILE A 40 20.51 -100.51 -96.49
CA ILE A 40 21.26 -99.30 -96.16
C ILE A 40 22.76 -99.59 -96.21
N THR A 41 23.48 -98.86 -97.05
CA THR A 41 24.94 -98.98 -97.16
C THR A 41 25.64 -98.66 -95.84
N PHE A 42 26.81 -99.24 -95.58
CA PHE A 42 27.65 -98.93 -94.41
C PHE A 42 27.88 -97.42 -94.21
N ALA A 43 27.98 -96.65 -95.31
CA ALA A 43 28.07 -95.20 -95.27
C ALA A 43 26.85 -94.51 -94.61
N HIS A 44 25.64 -95.07 -94.76
CA HIS A 44 24.44 -94.59 -94.08
C HIS A 44 24.48 -94.91 -92.57
N ALA A 45 25.03 -96.06 -92.18
CA ALA A 45 25.21 -96.40 -90.77
C ALA A 45 26.28 -95.51 -90.10
N GLU A 46 27.34 -95.14 -90.80
CA GLU A 46 28.32 -94.16 -90.32
C GLU A 46 27.74 -92.76 -90.21
N ALA A 47 26.91 -92.34 -91.17
CA ALA A 47 26.19 -91.06 -91.08
C ALA A 47 25.25 -91.00 -89.86
N VAL A 48 24.59 -92.11 -89.52
CA VAL A 48 23.75 -92.20 -88.31
C VAL A 48 24.59 -92.21 -87.03
N ARG A 49 25.72 -92.94 -87.00
CA ARG A 49 26.67 -92.90 -85.86
C ARG A 49 27.16 -91.48 -85.61
N ASP A 50 27.59 -90.79 -86.67
CA ASP A 50 28.12 -89.43 -86.57
C ASP A 50 27.02 -88.40 -86.26
N ALA A 51 25.77 -88.66 -86.67
CA ALA A 51 24.60 -87.87 -86.27
C ALA A 51 24.16 -88.10 -84.81
N ILE A 52 24.44 -89.27 -84.23
CA ILE A 52 24.12 -89.58 -82.81
C ILE A 52 25.16 -88.98 -81.85
N GLY A 53 26.43 -88.86 -82.27
CA GLY A 53 27.49 -88.30 -81.43
C GLY A 53 27.89 -89.19 -80.24
N ILE A 54 28.84 -88.71 -79.42
CA ILE A 54 29.24 -89.36 -78.17
C ILE A 54 28.14 -89.12 -77.13
N ILE A 55 27.56 -90.20 -76.58
CA ILE A 55 26.62 -90.14 -75.46
C ILE A 55 27.35 -90.52 -74.17
N THR A 56 27.54 -89.56 -73.29
CA THR A 56 28.07 -89.75 -71.92
C THR A 56 26.95 -90.25 -71.01
N THR A 57 27.22 -91.20 -70.12
CA THR A 57 26.23 -91.63 -69.11
C THR A 57 25.90 -90.46 -68.18
N LEU A 58 24.62 -90.24 -67.90
CA LEU A 58 24.16 -89.22 -66.95
C LEU A 58 24.78 -89.49 -65.58
N ASP A 59 25.50 -88.51 -65.06
CA ASP A 59 25.78 -88.45 -63.62
C ASP A 59 24.48 -88.06 -62.91
N LEU A 60 24.19 -88.76 -61.81
CA LEU A 60 23.00 -88.54 -61.01
C LEU A 60 23.36 -88.36 -59.53
N THR A 61 24.63 -88.37 -59.16
CA THR A 61 25.02 -87.99 -57.80
C THR A 61 24.99 -86.47 -57.68
N PRO A 62 24.29 -85.89 -56.69
CA PRO A 62 24.40 -84.47 -56.44
C PRO A 62 25.80 -84.08 -55.94
N PRO A 63 26.28 -82.86 -56.24
CA PRO A 63 27.55 -82.36 -55.76
C PRO A 63 27.53 -82.19 -54.24
N SER A 64 28.60 -82.58 -53.54
CA SER A 64 28.80 -82.24 -52.13
C SER A 64 29.35 -80.81 -52.00
N ILE A 65 28.58 -79.93 -51.38
CA ILE A 65 28.98 -78.56 -51.06
C ILE A 65 29.60 -78.46 -49.65
N THR A 66 30.72 -77.75 -49.54
CA THR A 66 31.35 -77.36 -48.27
C THR A 66 31.64 -75.86 -48.26
N VAL A 67 31.11 -75.11 -47.29
CA VAL A 67 31.51 -73.71 -47.05
C VAL A 67 32.89 -73.69 -46.40
N THR A 68 33.85 -73.02 -47.02
CA THR A 68 35.27 -72.98 -46.61
C THR A 68 35.67 -71.69 -45.92
N GLY A 69 34.89 -70.62 -46.07
CA GLY A 69 35.06 -69.35 -45.39
C GLY A 69 33.96 -68.35 -45.76
N ILE A 70 33.70 -67.40 -44.87
CA ILE A 70 32.76 -66.31 -45.08
C ILE A 70 33.41 -65.00 -44.61
N SER A 71 33.12 -63.91 -45.31
CA SER A 71 33.58 -62.56 -44.94
C SER A 71 32.57 -61.53 -45.41
N SER A 72 32.44 -60.42 -44.70
CA SER A 72 31.52 -59.33 -45.03
C SER A 72 32.26 -58.01 -45.28
N GLY A 73 31.62 -57.15 -46.07
CA GLY A 73 31.83 -55.71 -46.06
C GLY A 73 30.51 -55.01 -45.69
N GLU A 74 30.43 -53.70 -45.89
CA GLU A 74 29.22 -52.90 -45.63
C GLU A 74 27.99 -53.41 -46.41
N THR A 75 28.15 -53.61 -47.72
CA THR A 75 27.03 -53.93 -48.62
C THR A 75 27.17 -55.29 -49.31
N THR A 76 28.12 -56.12 -48.88
CA THR A 76 28.41 -57.41 -49.54
C THR A 76 28.79 -58.50 -48.54
N ILE A 77 28.34 -59.73 -48.76
CA ILE A 77 28.85 -60.94 -48.10
C ILE A 77 29.53 -61.82 -49.17
N THR A 78 30.78 -62.20 -48.92
CA THR A 78 31.55 -63.10 -49.79
C THR A 78 31.64 -64.48 -49.14
N VAL A 79 31.05 -65.47 -49.81
CA VAL A 79 31.04 -66.87 -49.38
C VAL A 79 32.04 -67.66 -50.22
N SER A 80 33.08 -68.21 -49.59
CA SER A 80 34.04 -69.10 -50.23
C SER A 80 33.62 -70.55 -50.01
N LEU A 81 33.36 -71.31 -51.06
CA LEU A 81 32.86 -72.69 -50.98
C LEU A 81 33.60 -73.61 -51.94
N ARG A 82 33.45 -74.93 -51.72
CA ARG A 82 34.03 -75.99 -52.56
C ARG A 82 32.95 -77.01 -52.92
N LEU A 83 32.95 -77.44 -54.19
CA LEU A 83 32.22 -78.61 -54.66
C LEU A 83 33.20 -79.77 -54.94
N ASP A 84 32.76 -81.01 -54.76
CA ASP A 84 33.53 -82.21 -55.06
C ASP A 84 33.45 -82.67 -56.52
N GLU A 85 32.61 -82.01 -57.33
CA GLU A 85 32.49 -82.15 -58.79
C GLU A 85 32.12 -80.82 -59.46
N THR A 86 31.95 -80.81 -60.79
CA THR A 86 31.63 -79.59 -61.55
C THR A 86 30.15 -79.27 -61.38
N GLY A 87 29.80 -78.04 -61.01
CA GLY A 87 28.42 -77.62 -60.80
C GLY A 87 28.31 -76.13 -60.48
N THR A 88 27.09 -75.65 -60.27
CA THR A 88 26.82 -74.27 -59.87
C THR A 88 26.46 -74.23 -58.39
N ALA A 89 27.11 -73.33 -57.64
CA ALA A 89 26.75 -73.08 -56.26
C ALA A 89 25.96 -71.78 -56.15
N TRP A 90 24.86 -71.84 -55.40
CA TRP A 90 23.94 -70.74 -55.12
C TRP A 90 23.96 -70.48 -53.62
N CYS A 91 23.93 -69.23 -53.19
CA CYS A 91 23.85 -68.91 -51.77
C CYS A 91 22.83 -67.79 -51.53
N GLN A 92 22.22 -67.80 -50.36
CA GLN A 92 21.30 -66.76 -49.90
C GLN A 92 21.63 -66.42 -48.45
N ALA A 93 21.77 -65.13 -48.16
CA ALA A 93 21.74 -64.62 -46.79
C ALA A 93 20.29 -64.46 -46.36
N VAL A 94 19.93 -64.76 -45.12
CA VAL A 94 18.67 -64.38 -44.48
C VAL A 94 19.01 -63.72 -43.14
N ARG A 95 18.18 -62.80 -42.64
CA ARG A 95 18.44 -62.17 -41.33
C ARG A 95 18.54 -63.23 -40.25
N HIS A 96 19.45 -63.06 -39.29
CA HIS A 96 19.70 -64.06 -38.26
C HIS A 96 18.42 -64.40 -37.49
N GLY A 97 18.19 -65.69 -37.25
CA GLY A 97 16.99 -66.18 -36.55
C GLY A 97 15.70 -66.22 -37.38
N PHE A 98 15.76 -65.88 -38.67
CA PHE A 98 14.65 -66.14 -39.60
C PHE A 98 14.62 -67.61 -40.05
N ASN A 99 13.52 -68.04 -40.66
CA ASN A 99 13.41 -69.42 -41.15
C ASN A 99 14.43 -69.68 -42.27
N THR A 100 15.03 -70.87 -42.27
CA THR A 100 15.91 -71.35 -43.35
C THR A 100 15.21 -71.26 -44.71
N PRO A 101 15.84 -70.64 -45.73
CA PRO A 101 15.24 -70.48 -47.05
C PRO A 101 15.13 -71.82 -47.76
N THR A 102 14.02 -72.02 -48.47
CA THR A 102 13.81 -73.18 -49.34
C THR A 102 14.77 -73.15 -50.53
N VAL A 103 15.03 -74.31 -51.15
CA VAL A 103 15.90 -74.41 -52.34
C VAL A 103 15.43 -73.46 -53.46
N LEU A 104 14.11 -73.29 -53.65
CA LEU A 104 13.58 -72.38 -54.66
C LEU A 104 13.86 -70.91 -54.31
N GLU A 105 13.80 -70.54 -53.04
CA GLU A 105 14.15 -69.17 -52.59
C GLU A 105 15.63 -68.88 -52.83
N ILE A 106 16.52 -69.84 -52.56
CA ILE A 106 17.96 -69.69 -52.82
C ILE A 106 18.22 -69.49 -54.31
N LEU A 107 17.62 -70.33 -55.17
CA LEU A 107 17.76 -70.22 -56.63
C LEU A 107 17.19 -68.89 -57.16
N ASP A 108 16.08 -68.42 -56.60
CA ASP A 108 15.41 -67.18 -57.01
C ASP A 108 16.24 -65.93 -56.68
N THR A 109 17.22 -65.98 -55.77
CA THR A 109 18.10 -64.82 -55.47
C THR A 109 19.06 -64.48 -56.61
N ASN A 110 19.35 -65.46 -57.48
CA ASN A 110 20.31 -65.33 -58.57
C ASN A 110 21.76 -65.01 -58.12
N PHE A 111 22.11 -65.27 -56.86
CA PHE A 111 23.50 -65.23 -56.39
C PHE A 111 24.15 -66.59 -56.56
N TYR A 112 24.93 -66.75 -57.62
CA TYR A 112 25.60 -68.01 -57.93
C TYR A 112 27.02 -67.83 -58.45
N SER A 113 27.76 -68.92 -58.43
CA SER A 113 29.05 -69.04 -59.09
C SER A 113 29.22 -70.44 -59.66
N ALA A 114 29.46 -70.51 -60.97
CA ALA A 114 29.78 -71.77 -61.64
C ALA A 114 31.18 -72.25 -61.21
N TYR A 115 31.32 -73.54 -60.92
CA TYR A 115 32.56 -74.13 -60.46
C TYR A 115 32.95 -75.31 -61.36
N THR A 116 34.13 -75.20 -61.97
CA THR A 116 34.74 -76.31 -62.72
C THR A 116 35.69 -77.08 -61.81
N TYR A 117 35.38 -78.35 -61.57
CA TYR A 117 36.20 -79.18 -60.69
C TYR A 117 37.59 -79.42 -61.28
N SER A 118 38.62 -78.94 -60.60
CA SER A 118 40.03 -79.15 -60.97
C SER A 118 40.85 -79.84 -59.86
N GLY A 119 40.19 -80.48 -58.89
CA GLY A 119 40.79 -81.17 -57.74
C GLY A 119 40.25 -80.69 -56.38
N THR A 120 40.67 -81.34 -55.30
CA THR A 120 40.09 -81.18 -53.94
C THR A 120 40.42 -79.86 -53.22
N THR A 121 41.21 -78.97 -53.82
CA THR A 121 41.64 -77.70 -53.19
C THR A 121 41.10 -76.44 -53.85
N ALA A 122 40.41 -76.56 -54.98
CA ALA A 122 39.83 -75.39 -55.63
C ALA A 122 38.59 -74.91 -54.86
N THR A 123 38.47 -73.59 -54.69
CA THR A 123 37.29 -72.93 -54.12
C THR A 123 36.68 -72.01 -55.15
N THR A 124 35.39 -71.74 -55.02
CA THR A 124 34.69 -70.66 -55.73
C THR A 124 34.11 -69.68 -54.72
N THR A 125 33.81 -68.47 -55.17
CA THR A 125 33.22 -67.40 -54.35
C THR A 125 31.86 -67.00 -54.89
N VAL A 126 30.86 -66.96 -54.01
CA VAL A 126 29.55 -66.35 -54.27
C VAL A 126 29.51 -65.01 -53.52
N ILE A 127 29.18 -63.93 -54.23
CA ILE A 127 29.05 -62.59 -53.65
C ILE A 127 27.56 -62.28 -53.52
N LEU A 128 27.11 -62.08 -52.30
CA LEU A 128 25.75 -61.68 -51.95
C LEU A 128 25.73 -60.16 -51.80
N THR A 129 24.82 -59.48 -52.50
CA THR A 129 24.60 -58.03 -52.37
C THR A 129 23.23 -57.71 -51.76
N GLY A 130 22.51 -58.73 -51.29
CA GLY A 130 21.18 -58.63 -50.67
C GLY A 130 20.78 -59.94 -49.96
N TYR A 131 19.69 -59.92 -49.19
CA TYR A 131 19.29 -61.03 -48.30
C TYR A 131 17.83 -61.51 -48.44
N ASP A 132 16.97 -60.79 -49.15
CA ASP A 132 15.60 -61.24 -49.35
C ASP A 132 15.07 -60.80 -50.70
N ARG A 133 14.25 -61.65 -51.30
CA ARG A 133 13.51 -61.34 -52.51
C ARG A 133 12.02 -61.56 -52.23
N PRO A 134 11.22 -60.50 -52.14
CA PRO A 134 9.78 -60.63 -51.93
C PRO A 134 9.13 -61.51 -53.01
N LYS A 135 8.27 -62.43 -52.57
CA LYS A 135 7.56 -63.37 -53.45
C LYS A 135 6.79 -62.61 -54.55
N ASN A 136 7.10 -62.90 -55.82
CA ASN A 136 6.56 -62.27 -57.04
C ASN A 136 7.17 -60.91 -57.47
N TYR A 137 8.31 -60.49 -56.94
CA TYR A 137 9.04 -59.30 -57.45
C TYR A 137 9.93 -59.64 -58.66
N ASP A 138 10.42 -58.63 -59.38
CA ASP A 138 11.37 -58.80 -60.51
C ASP A 138 12.65 -59.56 -60.10
N ASN A 139 13.24 -60.34 -61.03
CA ASN A 139 14.50 -61.07 -60.83
C ASN A 139 15.70 -60.14 -60.56
N SER A 140 15.58 -58.84 -60.83
CA SER A 140 16.61 -57.85 -60.54
C SER A 140 16.49 -57.22 -59.14
N TYR A 141 15.41 -57.48 -58.39
CA TYR A 141 15.21 -56.89 -57.08
C TYR A 141 15.62 -57.87 -55.99
N VAL A 142 16.62 -57.47 -55.22
CA VAL A 142 16.97 -58.09 -53.95
C VAL A 142 17.01 -56.96 -52.93
N THR A 143 16.44 -57.18 -51.75
CA THR A 143 16.57 -56.25 -50.63
C THR A 143 18.06 -56.12 -50.31
N PRO A 144 18.65 -54.91 -50.39
CA PRO A 144 20.06 -54.71 -50.10
C PRO A 144 20.42 -55.22 -48.72
N LEU A 145 21.67 -55.66 -48.55
CA LEU A 145 22.22 -55.88 -47.21
C LEU A 145 22.18 -54.57 -46.44
N VAL A 146 21.77 -54.65 -45.18
CA VAL A 146 21.75 -53.52 -44.24
C VAL A 146 23.11 -53.51 -43.53
N LEU A 147 23.65 -52.32 -43.24
CA LEU A 147 24.88 -52.18 -42.47
C LEU A 147 24.68 -52.71 -41.05
N GLY A 148 25.74 -53.15 -40.38
CA GLY A 148 25.66 -53.58 -38.98
C GLY A 148 24.74 -54.77 -38.66
N VAL A 149 24.16 -55.48 -39.65
CA VAL A 149 23.13 -56.52 -39.45
C VAL A 149 23.68 -57.95 -39.48
N ASP A 150 23.15 -58.80 -38.60
CA ASP A 150 23.43 -60.23 -38.51
C ASP A 150 22.65 -61.05 -39.55
N TYR A 151 23.35 -61.94 -40.26
CA TYR A 151 22.80 -62.83 -41.29
C TYR A 151 23.22 -64.28 -41.10
N ASP A 152 22.30 -65.20 -41.39
CA ASP A 152 22.57 -66.62 -41.61
C ASP A 152 22.66 -66.89 -43.12
N VAL A 153 23.76 -67.49 -43.58
CA VAL A 153 23.96 -67.80 -45.00
C VAL A 153 23.78 -69.28 -45.27
N TYR A 154 22.95 -69.60 -46.25
CA TYR A 154 22.64 -70.94 -46.72
C TYR A 154 23.03 -71.11 -48.17
N CYS A 155 23.65 -72.24 -48.52
CA CYS A 155 24.11 -72.53 -49.87
C CYS A 155 23.55 -73.85 -50.40
N TYR A 156 23.22 -73.84 -51.69
CA TYR A 156 22.74 -74.94 -52.50
C TYR A 156 23.71 -75.19 -53.66
N ALA A 157 23.82 -76.42 -54.14
CA ALA A 157 24.57 -76.73 -55.34
C ALA A 157 23.77 -77.65 -56.26
N ASP A 158 23.81 -77.36 -57.56
CA ASP A 158 23.28 -78.19 -58.63
C ASP A 158 24.37 -78.61 -59.62
N ASP A 159 24.16 -79.78 -60.23
CA ASP A 159 25.06 -80.35 -61.23
C ASP A 159 24.81 -79.72 -62.61
N ASP A 160 25.88 -79.23 -63.26
CA ASP A 160 25.87 -78.56 -64.56
C ASP A 160 26.03 -79.54 -65.75
N LEU A 161 26.20 -80.85 -65.52
CA LEU A 161 26.63 -81.80 -66.56
C LEU A 161 25.65 -82.06 -67.71
N CYS A 162 24.48 -81.41 -67.75
CA CYS A 162 23.62 -81.43 -68.92
C CYS A 162 22.96 -80.09 -69.23
N ASN A 163 23.58 -79.33 -70.14
CA ASN A 163 22.99 -78.14 -70.74
C ASN A 163 21.72 -78.52 -71.55
N GLY A 164 20.54 -78.38 -70.93
CA GLY A 164 19.23 -78.70 -71.53
C GLY A 164 18.50 -79.93 -70.98
N CYS A 165 18.98 -80.60 -69.93
CA CYS A 165 18.22 -81.67 -69.27
C CYS A 165 17.07 -81.10 -68.44
N LYS A 166 15.93 -81.80 -68.44
CA LYS A 166 14.73 -81.44 -67.65
C LYS A 166 14.81 -81.87 -66.17
N VAL A 167 15.91 -82.47 -65.74
CA VAL A 167 16.14 -82.94 -64.37
C VAL A 167 17.57 -82.53 -63.96
N THR A 168 17.69 -81.61 -62.99
CA THR A 168 18.93 -81.33 -62.27
C THR A 168 18.85 -82.04 -60.92
N ASN A 169 19.93 -82.73 -60.52
CA ASN A 169 20.04 -83.37 -59.22
C ASN A 169 20.87 -82.46 -58.31
N GLY A 170 20.23 -81.57 -57.56
CA GLY A 170 20.93 -80.79 -56.54
C GLY A 170 20.86 -81.41 -55.15
N VAL A 171 21.60 -80.80 -54.22
CA VAL A 171 21.68 -81.26 -52.83
C VAL A 171 20.32 -81.27 -52.14
N SER A 172 20.13 -82.15 -51.15
CA SER A 172 18.89 -82.19 -50.37
C SER A 172 18.73 -80.93 -49.51
N PHE A 173 17.48 -80.59 -49.16
CA PHE A 173 17.19 -79.48 -48.25
C PHE A 173 17.91 -79.61 -46.89
N SER A 174 18.03 -80.83 -46.35
CA SER A 174 18.80 -81.09 -45.13
C SER A 174 20.30 -80.77 -45.27
N HIS A 175 20.85 -80.82 -46.50
CA HIS A 175 22.23 -80.43 -46.76
C HIS A 175 22.37 -78.92 -46.81
N VAL A 176 21.37 -78.20 -47.36
CA VAL A 176 21.28 -76.74 -47.31
C VAL A 176 21.27 -76.24 -45.86
N GLU A 177 20.42 -76.82 -45.00
CA GLU A 177 20.41 -76.51 -43.55
C GLU A 177 21.80 -76.68 -42.92
N SER A 178 22.58 -77.69 -43.32
CA SER A 178 23.92 -77.93 -42.77
C SER A 178 24.99 -76.93 -43.25
N THR A 179 24.69 -76.10 -44.25
CA THR A 179 25.60 -75.04 -44.72
C THR A 179 25.47 -73.72 -43.97
N GLU A 180 24.53 -73.63 -43.02
CA GLU A 180 24.29 -72.44 -42.21
C GLU A 180 25.60 -71.88 -41.65
N THR A 181 25.88 -70.64 -42.03
CA THR A 181 27.05 -69.91 -41.54
C THR A 181 26.64 -68.50 -41.15
N PHE A 182 26.86 -68.15 -39.89
CA PHE A 182 26.60 -66.82 -39.35
C PHE A 182 27.64 -65.79 -39.83
N ILE A 183 27.19 -64.57 -40.15
CA ILE A 183 28.04 -63.43 -40.50
C ILE A 183 27.32 -62.11 -40.21
N ARG A 184 28.04 -61.09 -39.73
CA ARG A 184 27.53 -59.71 -39.58
C ARG A 184 28.05 -58.83 -40.72
N THR A 185 27.22 -58.00 -41.33
CA THR A 185 27.71 -56.95 -42.25
C THR A 185 28.46 -55.89 -41.46
N LYS A 186 29.45 -55.25 -42.10
CA LYS A 186 30.26 -54.25 -41.41
C LYS A 186 29.56 -52.90 -41.42
N ASP A 187 29.80 -52.09 -40.39
CA ASP A 187 29.48 -50.68 -40.42
C ASP A 187 30.77 -49.85 -40.33
N TYR A 188 31.10 -49.11 -41.39
CA TYR A 188 32.18 -48.13 -41.39
C TYR A 188 31.69 -46.72 -41.70
N THR A 189 30.37 -46.49 -41.70
CA THR A 189 29.82 -45.14 -41.80
C THR A 189 30.13 -44.38 -40.51
N LYS A 190 30.25 -43.06 -40.67
CA LYS A 190 30.59 -42.17 -39.56
C LYS A 190 29.38 -41.30 -39.32
N PRO A 191 29.05 -41.04 -38.05
CA PRO A 191 27.77 -40.41 -37.77
C PRO A 191 27.82 -38.99 -38.30
N ASN A 192 26.78 -38.64 -39.02
CA ASN A 192 26.59 -37.33 -39.58
C ASN A 192 25.53 -36.58 -38.76
N MET A 193 25.76 -35.29 -38.56
CA MET A 193 24.83 -34.45 -37.84
C MET A 193 24.44 -33.25 -38.67
N ARG A 194 23.14 -33.00 -38.70
CA ARG A 194 22.54 -31.85 -39.34
C ARG A 194 22.05 -30.86 -38.29
N TYR A 195 22.47 -29.61 -38.41
CA TYR A 195 21.95 -28.51 -37.62
C TYR A 195 20.52 -28.14 -38.03
N ILE A 196 19.63 -27.95 -37.05
CA ILE A 196 18.26 -27.49 -37.26
C ILE A 196 18.09 -26.06 -36.74
N HIS A 197 18.39 -25.83 -35.46
CA HIS A 197 18.22 -24.53 -34.81
C HIS A 197 19.01 -24.45 -33.49
N ALA A 198 19.36 -23.24 -33.05
CA ALA A 198 19.85 -22.97 -31.70
C ALA A 198 19.29 -21.64 -31.19
N GLU A 199 18.90 -21.59 -29.92
CA GLU A 199 18.45 -20.38 -29.23
C GLU A 199 18.84 -20.39 -27.75
N SER A 200 18.90 -19.22 -27.13
CA SER A 200 18.97 -19.17 -25.66
C SER A 200 17.58 -19.29 -25.05
N ILE A 201 17.46 -20.19 -24.07
CA ILE A 201 16.19 -20.50 -23.40
C ILE A 201 16.12 -19.99 -21.96
N ALA A 202 17.27 -19.66 -21.36
CA ALA A 202 17.41 -19.10 -20.02
C ALA A 202 18.78 -18.40 -19.89
N LYS A 203 19.00 -17.65 -18.81
CA LYS A 203 20.24 -16.86 -18.63
C LYS A 203 21.55 -17.64 -18.63
N ASN A 204 21.49 -18.93 -18.37
CA ASN A 204 22.67 -19.79 -18.33
C ASN A 204 22.51 -21.02 -19.22
N GLN A 205 21.60 -20.98 -20.19
CA GLN A 205 21.28 -22.12 -21.05
C GLN A 205 21.12 -21.75 -22.52
N ILE A 206 21.58 -22.66 -23.38
CA ILE A 206 21.37 -22.64 -24.83
C ILE A 206 20.81 -23.99 -25.23
N ILE A 207 19.75 -24.00 -26.05
CA ILE A 207 19.25 -25.21 -26.70
C ILE A 207 19.81 -25.28 -28.12
N VAL A 208 20.27 -26.46 -28.52
CA VAL A 208 20.72 -26.78 -29.88
C VAL A 208 19.92 -27.98 -30.36
N THR A 209 19.12 -27.79 -31.40
CA THR A 209 18.37 -28.86 -32.05
C THR A 209 19.15 -29.38 -33.25
N LEU A 210 19.38 -30.70 -33.29
CA LEU A 210 20.13 -31.40 -34.32
C LEU A 210 19.45 -32.70 -34.74
N GLN A 211 19.79 -33.22 -35.92
CA GLN A 211 19.40 -34.55 -36.39
C GLN A 211 20.65 -35.37 -36.65
N VAL A 212 20.66 -36.65 -36.24
CA VAL A 212 21.76 -37.59 -36.49
C VAL A 212 21.26 -38.70 -37.38
N ASP A 213 22.01 -39.08 -38.41
CA ASP A 213 21.52 -39.96 -39.48
C ASP A 213 21.65 -41.46 -39.21
N GLU A 214 22.44 -41.87 -38.22
CA GLU A 214 22.63 -43.25 -37.75
C GLU A 214 22.68 -43.33 -36.21
N GLY A 215 22.88 -44.53 -35.68
CA GLY A 215 23.17 -44.83 -34.28
C GLY A 215 24.28 -43.91 -33.75
N ALA A 216 24.05 -43.20 -32.63
CA ALA A 216 25.12 -42.38 -32.07
C ALA A 216 24.89 -41.93 -30.63
N ARG A 217 26.01 -41.73 -29.93
CA ARG A 217 26.09 -40.82 -28.78
C ARG A 217 26.44 -39.43 -29.23
N VAL A 218 25.79 -38.43 -28.63
CA VAL A 218 26.02 -37.01 -28.95
C VAL A 218 26.56 -36.26 -27.73
N TRP A 219 27.51 -35.36 -27.99
CA TRP A 219 28.02 -34.36 -27.07
C TRP A 219 27.91 -32.99 -27.70
N CYS A 220 27.58 -31.96 -26.93
CA CYS A 220 27.68 -30.58 -27.36
C CYS A 220 28.31 -29.73 -26.26
N ALA A 221 29.00 -28.67 -26.63
CA ALA A 221 29.61 -27.75 -25.68
C ALA A 221 29.77 -26.35 -26.27
N ALA A 222 29.72 -25.33 -25.41
CA ALA A 222 29.81 -23.93 -25.77
C ALA A 222 30.98 -23.24 -25.05
N TRP A 223 31.66 -22.32 -25.76
CA TRP A 223 32.72 -21.49 -25.22
C TRP A 223 32.63 -20.05 -25.73
N GLU A 224 32.97 -19.10 -24.85
CA GLU A 224 33.07 -17.66 -25.18
C GLU A 224 34.25 -17.39 -26.13
N ASN A 225 35.37 -18.06 -25.84
CA ASN A 225 36.62 -17.95 -26.57
C ASN A 225 36.97 -19.32 -27.16
N GLN A 226 37.61 -19.33 -28.33
CA GLN A 226 37.99 -20.57 -28.99
C GLN A 226 38.79 -21.46 -28.03
N PRO A 227 38.28 -22.65 -27.65
CA PRO A 227 38.84 -23.44 -26.55
C PRO A 227 40.20 -24.06 -26.85
N PHE A 228 40.58 -24.18 -28.13
CA PHE A 228 41.85 -24.76 -28.55
C PHE A 228 42.47 -24.02 -29.75
N PRO A 229 43.81 -23.87 -29.79
CA PRO A 229 44.49 -23.23 -30.90
C PRO A 229 44.36 -24.07 -32.18
N VAL A 230 43.69 -23.50 -33.18
CA VAL A 230 43.77 -23.78 -34.63
C VAL A 230 44.44 -25.13 -35.01
N PHE A 231 43.61 -26.14 -35.29
CA PHE A 231 43.84 -27.29 -36.18
C PHE A 231 45.00 -28.27 -35.88
N GLY A 232 45.45 -28.38 -34.63
CA GLY A 232 46.57 -29.28 -34.27
C GLY A 232 46.24 -30.79 -34.27
N SER A 233 45.07 -31.21 -33.75
CA SER A 233 44.62 -32.60 -33.86
C SER A 233 43.12 -32.78 -33.53
N THR A 234 42.45 -33.63 -34.31
CA THR A 234 41.06 -34.09 -34.10
C THR A 234 40.81 -34.62 -32.69
N THR A 235 41.80 -35.30 -32.09
CA THR A 235 41.67 -35.92 -30.78
C THR A 235 41.56 -34.91 -29.64
N VAL A 236 42.27 -33.78 -29.71
CA VAL A 236 42.21 -32.76 -28.65
C VAL A 236 40.82 -32.14 -28.61
N ALA A 237 40.29 -31.75 -29.76
CA ALA A 237 38.99 -31.10 -29.81
C ALA A 237 37.84 -32.03 -29.38
N ILE A 238 37.87 -33.30 -29.78
CA ILE A 238 36.90 -34.32 -29.29
C ILE A 238 36.98 -34.45 -27.77
N ASN A 239 38.19 -34.51 -27.20
CA ASN A 239 38.34 -34.65 -25.76
C ASN A 239 37.84 -33.42 -24.99
N GLU A 240 38.00 -32.20 -25.53
CA GLU A 240 37.48 -30.97 -24.92
C GLU A 240 35.95 -30.92 -24.96
N VAL A 241 35.32 -31.31 -26.07
CA VAL A 241 33.86 -31.43 -26.17
C VAL A 241 33.33 -32.48 -25.19
N LYS A 242 33.98 -33.64 -25.10
CA LYS A 242 33.58 -34.68 -24.13
C LYS A 242 33.85 -34.31 -22.68
N ALA A 243 34.90 -33.55 -22.39
CA ALA A 243 35.19 -33.06 -21.03
C ALA A 243 34.07 -32.13 -20.51
N LYS A 244 33.22 -31.63 -21.40
CA LYS A 244 32.03 -30.83 -21.12
C LYS A 244 30.73 -31.63 -21.09
N GLU A 245 30.79 -32.96 -21.06
CA GLU A 245 29.60 -33.81 -20.97
C GLU A 245 28.72 -33.50 -19.74
N SER A 246 29.32 -33.03 -18.64
CA SER A 246 28.56 -32.63 -17.46
C SER A 246 27.76 -31.37 -17.66
N ASP A 247 28.06 -30.59 -18.70
CA ASP A 247 27.49 -29.26 -18.96
C ASP A 247 26.43 -29.33 -20.09
N CYS A 248 26.00 -30.54 -20.48
CA CYS A 248 24.89 -30.71 -21.41
C CYS A 248 23.99 -31.93 -21.16
N PHE A 249 22.70 -31.78 -21.48
CA PHE A 249 21.68 -32.83 -21.42
C PHE A 249 20.85 -32.85 -22.70
N ASP A 250 20.18 -33.95 -23.02
CA ASP A 250 19.12 -33.93 -24.02
C ASP A 250 17.83 -33.28 -23.48
N GLY A 251 16.86 -33.03 -24.37
CA GLY A 251 15.52 -32.54 -24.02
C GLY A 251 14.71 -33.47 -23.12
N LYS A 252 15.26 -34.65 -22.75
CA LYS A 252 14.67 -35.62 -21.81
C LYS A 252 15.43 -35.68 -20.48
N GLY A 253 16.44 -34.82 -20.27
CA GLY A 253 17.21 -34.69 -19.04
C GLY A 253 18.32 -35.73 -18.85
N ARG A 254 18.71 -36.46 -19.90
CA ARG A 254 19.82 -37.42 -19.88
C ARG A 254 21.12 -36.73 -20.29
N GLN A 255 22.21 -37.04 -19.58
CA GLN A 255 23.48 -36.37 -19.79
C GLN A 255 24.05 -36.71 -21.17
N CYS A 256 24.64 -35.73 -21.86
CA CYS A 256 25.34 -35.98 -23.12
C CYS A 256 26.35 -37.13 -23.00
N GLY A 257 26.48 -37.93 -24.06
CA GLY A 257 27.32 -39.13 -24.07
C GLY A 257 26.81 -40.32 -23.25
N THR A 258 25.71 -40.17 -22.50
CA THR A 258 25.07 -41.26 -21.75
C THR A 258 23.80 -41.78 -22.40
N PHE A 259 23.22 -41.04 -23.34
CA PHE A 259 22.07 -41.48 -24.13
C PHE A 259 22.47 -41.78 -25.58
N TRP A 260 21.67 -42.63 -26.20
CA TRP A 260 21.80 -43.01 -27.61
C TRP A 260 20.68 -42.38 -28.43
N ILE A 261 21.03 -42.03 -29.66
CA ILE A 261 20.11 -41.90 -30.79
C ILE A 261 20.15 -43.24 -31.49
N TYR A 262 19.01 -43.92 -31.55
CA TYR A 262 18.93 -45.29 -32.02
C TYR A 262 18.55 -45.35 -33.50
N ASP A 263 19.12 -46.30 -34.21
CA ASP A 263 18.72 -46.68 -35.55
C ASP A 263 18.16 -48.12 -35.59
N LEU A 264 18.20 -48.76 -36.76
CA LEU A 264 17.48 -50.01 -36.97
C LEU A 264 18.29 -51.26 -36.66
N ASP A 265 19.61 -51.18 -36.58
CA ASP A 265 20.50 -52.28 -36.29
C ASP A 265 20.80 -52.44 -34.80
N ASP A 266 20.57 -51.40 -33.98
CA ASP A 266 20.43 -51.52 -32.50
C ASP A 266 19.35 -52.56 -32.10
N LEU A 267 18.37 -52.83 -32.97
CA LEU A 267 17.36 -53.87 -32.72
C LEU A 267 17.89 -55.30 -32.85
N GLU A 268 19.00 -55.47 -33.55
CA GLU A 268 19.48 -56.75 -34.05
C GLU A 268 20.75 -57.22 -33.35
N ASP A 269 21.40 -56.36 -32.57
CA ASP A 269 22.70 -56.63 -31.92
C ASP A 269 22.64 -56.89 -30.41
N ALA A 270 21.44 -57.03 -29.84
CA ALA A 270 21.16 -57.25 -28.41
C ALA A 270 21.99 -58.39 -27.76
N ALA A 271 22.53 -59.32 -28.56
CA ALA A 271 23.42 -60.39 -28.09
C ALA A 271 24.90 -59.96 -27.91
N THR A 272 25.34 -58.92 -28.63
CA THR A 272 26.74 -58.50 -28.73
C THR A 272 27.06 -57.17 -28.03
N ASN A 273 26.11 -56.24 -27.91
CA ASN A 273 26.32 -54.97 -27.21
C ASN A 273 25.18 -54.61 -26.23
N PRO A 274 25.11 -55.21 -25.03
CA PRO A 274 24.00 -54.98 -24.09
C PRO A 274 24.00 -53.56 -23.43
N ASN A 275 24.75 -52.60 -23.97
CA ASN A 275 25.00 -51.29 -23.35
C ASN A 275 24.28 -50.12 -24.03
N ASP A 276 23.57 -50.36 -25.13
CA ASP A 276 22.77 -49.36 -25.85
C ASP A 276 21.36 -49.23 -25.24
N GLY A 277 20.81 -50.33 -24.71
CA GLY A 277 19.56 -50.39 -23.95
C GLY A 277 18.32 -50.69 -24.78
N VAL A 278 18.46 -51.14 -26.03
CA VAL A 278 17.34 -51.55 -26.89
C VAL A 278 17.46 -53.03 -27.26
N ASP A 279 16.73 -53.89 -26.55
CA ASP A 279 16.81 -55.35 -26.79
C ASP A 279 15.79 -55.86 -27.81
N ASN A 280 14.81 -55.04 -28.19
CA ASN A 280 13.71 -55.42 -29.07
C ASN A 280 12.93 -54.22 -29.63
N ARG A 281 12.02 -54.50 -30.56
CA ARG A 281 11.19 -53.48 -31.21
C ARG A 281 10.37 -52.61 -30.26
N ALA A 282 9.87 -53.18 -29.17
CA ALA A 282 9.08 -52.42 -28.21
C ALA A 282 9.95 -51.39 -27.48
N ASP A 283 11.21 -51.73 -27.18
CA ASP A 283 12.18 -50.83 -26.54
C ASP A 283 12.61 -49.71 -27.50
N TYR A 284 12.90 -50.01 -28.77
CA TYR A 284 13.17 -48.98 -29.79
C TYR A 284 12.00 -48.02 -29.99
N ASP A 285 10.77 -48.55 -29.98
CA ASP A 285 9.57 -47.73 -30.17
C ASP A 285 9.13 -46.96 -28.91
N LEU A 286 9.85 -47.08 -27.78
CA LEU A 286 9.59 -46.26 -26.60
C LEU A 286 9.82 -44.77 -26.91
N PHE A 287 8.86 -43.93 -26.55
CA PHE A 287 8.94 -42.48 -26.73
C PHE A 287 10.12 -41.83 -25.96
N VAL A 288 10.69 -42.52 -24.97
CA VAL A 288 11.87 -42.06 -24.23
C VAL A 288 13.15 -42.15 -25.05
N ASN A 289 13.16 -42.91 -26.14
CA ASN A 289 14.32 -43.08 -27.01
C ASN A 289 14.33 -42.05 -28.15
N TRP A 290 15.52 -41.59 -28.54
CA TRP A 290 15.70 -40.76 -29.72
C TRP A 290 15.92 -41.68 -30.91
N LYS A 291 15.33 -41.37 -32.06
CA LYS A 291 15.53 -42.16 -33.28
C LYS A 291 16.39 -41.38 -34.26
N TYR A 292 17.14 -42.07 -35.10
CA TYR A 292 17.86 -41.45 -36.20
C TYR A 292 16.91 -40.56 -37.03
N ASN A 293 17.45 -39.45 -37.57
CA ASN A 293 16.75 -38.39 -38.27
C ASN A 293 15.59 -37.71 -37.49
N GLN A 294 15.50 -37.91 -36.18
CA GLN A 294 14.61 -37.13 -35.33
C GLN A 294 15.31 -35.86 -34.83
N ASP A 295 14.54 -34.77 -34.67
CA ASP A 295 15.02 -33.57 -33.98
C ASP A 295 15.35 -33.92 -32.53
N VAL A 296 16.62 -33.79 -32.16
CA VAL A 296 17.15 -33.98 -30.82
C VAL A 296 17.54 -32.63 -30.26
N ASP A 297 16.89 -32.24 -29.17
CA ASP A 297 17.24 -31.05 -28.43
C ASP A 297 18.38 -31.34 -27.45
N ILE A 298 19.46 -30.57 -27.54
CA ILE A 298 20.59 -30.60 -26.62
C ILE A 298 20.63 -29.28 -25.85
N ILE A 299 20.49 -29.35 -24.54
CA ILE A 299 20.53 -28.20 -23.63
C ILE A 299 21.92 -28.09 -23.03
N LEU A 300 22.64 -27.04 -23.41
CA LEU A 300 23.89 -26.60 -22.79
C LEU A 300 23.56 -25.77 -21.57
N PHE A 301 24.25 -25.97 -20.44
CA PHE A 301 23.99 -25.22 -19.21
C PHE A 301 25.27 -24.84 -18.46
N GLY A 302 25.13 -24.00 -17.43
CA GLY A 302 26.28 -23.47 -16.68
C GLY A 302 26.98 -22.32 -17.41
N LEU A 303 26.30 -21.70 -18.36
CA LEU A 303 26.76 -20.55 -19.12
C LEU A 303 26.61 -19.26 -18.30
N THR A 304 27.32 -18.21 -18.72
CA THR A 304 27.23 -16.87 -18.15
C THR A 304 26.11 -16.10 -18.83
N GLU A 305 25.39 -15.29 -18.07
CA GLU A 305 24.28 -14.42 -18.51
C GLU A 305 24.77 -13.27 -19.41
N GLU A 306 23.93 -12.86 -20.37
CA GLU A 306 24.20 -11.78 -21.34
C GLU A 306 25.50 -11.96 -22.15
N GLN A 307 25.96 -13.21 -22.30
CA GLN A 307 27.27 -13.52 -22.85
C GLN A 307 27.17 -14.19 -24.23
N ASP A 308 27.96 -13.69 -25.18
CA ASP A 308 28.09 -14.29 -26.50
C ASP A 308 28.91 -15.58 -26.45
N TYR A 309 28.32 -16.69 -26.91
CA TYR A 309 28.99 -17.96 -27.15
C TYR A 309 29.16 -18.18 -28.65
N SER A 310 30.33 -17.80 -29.17
CA SER A 310 30.65 -17.88 -30.61
C SER A 310 31.20 -19.25 -31.06
N TYR A 311 31.47 -20.15 -30.11
CA TYR A 311 32.09 -21.44 -30.38
C TYR A 311 31.26 -22.53 -29.75
N ILE A 312 30.23 -23.00 -30.47
CA ILE A 312 29.38 -24.12 -30.06
C ILE A 312 29.70 -25.31 -30.97
N TYR A 313 30.18 -26.40 -30.38
CA TYR A 313 30.54 -27.60 -31.13
C TYR A 313 29.75 -28.79 -30.63
N CYS A 314 29.17 -29.56 -31.54
CA CYS A 314 28.62 -30.87 -31.24
C CYS A 314 29.47 -31.98 -31.88
N PHE A 315 29.49 -33.15 -31.28
CA PHE A 315 30.25 -34.31 -31.74
C PHE A 315 29.40 -35.57 -31.56
N ALA A 316 29.52 -36.50 -32.50
CA ALA A 316 28.87 -37.80 -32.45
C ALA A 316 29.87 -38.94 -32.61
N GLU A 317 29.64 -40.04 -31.89
CA GLU A 317 30.33 -41.30 -32.13
C GLU A 317 29.32 -42.45 -32.07
N ASP A 318 29.51 -43.41 -32.96
CA ASP A 318 28.67 -44.57 -33.08
C ASP A 318 29.04 -45.65 -32.04
N ASP A 319 28.34 -46.77 -32.04
CA ASP A 319 28.46 -47.87 -31.10
C ASP A 319 29.26 -49.06 -31.64
N GLU A 320 29.43 -49.17 -32.95
CA GLU A 320 30.01 -50.36 -33.55
C GLU A 320 31.52 -50.38 -33.29
N THR A 321 31.94 -51.51 -32.75
CA THR A 321 33.33 -51.88 -32.64
C THR A 321 33.60 -52.99 -33.65
N ASP A 322 34.64 -52.86 -34.47
CA ASP A 322 34.98 -53.85 -35.50
C ASP A 322 35.02 -55.27 -34.89
N ASP A 323 34.17 -56.14 -35.45
CA ASP A 323 33.45 -57.31 -34.91
C ASP A 323 34.22 -58.52 -34.32
N GLY A 324 35.43 -58.35 -33.77
CA GLY A 324 36.06 -59.38 -32.93
C GLY A 324 36.44 -60.71 -33.61
N LEU A 325 36.24 -60.87 -34.92
CA LEU A 325 36.58 -62.09 -35.68
C LEU A 325 37.99 -62.04 -36.29
N GLY A 326 39.00 -61.78 -35.45
CA GLY A 326 40.36 -62.35 -35.58
C GLY A 326 41.22 -62.06 -36.84
N ASN A 327 40.82 -61.26 -37.81
CA ASN A 327 41.62 -60.99 -39.03
C ASN A 327 41.94 -59.49 -39.24
N GLY A 328 42.94 -58.99 -38.51
CA GLY A 328 43.99 -58.14 -39.12
C GLY A 328 43.78 -56.64 -39.31
N GLY A 329 42.80 -55.98 -38.67
CA GLY A 329 42.72 -54.51 -38.58
C GLY A 329 42.30 -54.08 -37.16
N ILE A 330 43.27 -53.69 -36.32
CA ILE A 330 43.05 -53.40 -34.90
C ILE A 330 42.81 -51.89 -34.71
N GLY A 331 41.59 -51.51 -34.35
CA GLY A 331 41.25 -50.21 -33.79
C GLY A 331 40.10 -50.34 -32.80
N SER A 332 40.36 -50.26 -31.50
CA SER A 332 39.40 -50.34 -30.39
C SER A 332 38.60 -49.04 -30.22
N SER A 333 38.12 -48.44 -31.30
CA SER A 333 37.56 -47.09 -31.27
C SER A 333 36.29 -47.04 -32.12
N PRO A 334 35.18 -46.52 -31.56
CA PRO A 334 33.95 -46.36 -32.33
C PRO A 334 34.15 -45.47 -33.55
N ASN A 335 33.25 -45.56 -34.53
CA ASN A 335 33.21 -44.65 -35.67
C ASN A 335 32.93 -43.23 -35.16
N LYS A 336 33.80 -42.28 -35.51
CA LYS A 336 33.74 -40.89 -35.00
C LYS A 336 33.38 -39.95 -36.12
N MET A 337 32.42 -39.05 -35.84
CA MET A 337 32.16 -37.90 -36.70
C MET A 337 33.47 -37.21 -37.05
N GLN A 338 33.67 -36.90 -38.32
CA GLN A 338 34.94 -36.35 -38.78
C GLN A 338 35.17 -34.96 -38.18
N TRP A 339 36.42 -34.68 -37.77
CA TRP A 339 36.87 -33.33 -37.45
C TRP A 339 37.66 -32.81 -38.64
N SER A 340 37.05 -32.03 -39.53
CA SER A 340 37.73 -31.47 -40.69
C SER A 340 37.60 -29.96 -40.73
N ALA A 341 38.70 -29.25 -40.54
CA ALA A 341 38.77 -27.82 -40.82
C ALA A 341 39.53 -27.50 -42.12
N VAL A 342 40.08 -28.52 -42.79
CA VAL A 342 40.89 -28.39 -44.00
C VAL A 342 40.57 -29.58 -44.90
N VAL A 343 39.71 -29.40 -45.91
CA VAL A 343 39.85 -29.78 -47.34
C VAL A 343 38.51 -29.42 -48.01
N ALA A 344 38.57 -28.83 -49.19
CA ALA A 344 37.46 -28.34 -50.03
C ALA A 344 36.37 -29.35 -50.46
N ASP A 345 36.26 -30.51 -49.82
CA ASP A 345 35.33 -31.60 -50.17
C ASP A 345 34.73 -32.35 -48.95
N ALA A 346 34.96 -31.92 -47.71
CA ALA A 346 34.16 -32.43 -46.60
C ALA A 346 32.77 -31.75 -46.68
N GLY A 347 31.71 -32.53 -46.89
CA GLY A 347 30.32 -32.04 -46.93
C GLY A 347 29.92 -31.29 -45.65
N ALA A 348 28.64 -30.93 -45.52
CA ALA A 348 28.06 -30.11 -44.43
C ALA A 348 28.13 -30.75 -43.01
N ASP A 349 28.94 -31.78 -42.86
CA ASP A 349 28.64 -32.99 -42.09
C ASP A 349 29.83 -33.34 -41.17
N ASN A 350 30.45 -32.31 -40.58
CA ASN A 350 31.58 -32.46 -39.66
C ASN A 350 31.48 -31.46 -38.49
N VAL A 351 32.19 -31.73 -37.39
CA VAL A 351 32.07 -30.93 -36.16
C VAL A 351 32.33 -29.43 -36.38
N HIS A 352 33.28 -29.09 -37.25
CA HIS A 352 33.67 -27.71 -37.49
C HIS A 352 32.63 -26.97 -38.36
N THR A 353 32.12 -27.60 -39.42
CA THR A 353 31.07 -26.99 -40.26
C THR A 353 29.80 -26.78 -39.45
N MET A 354 29.40 -27.75 -38.63
CA MET A 354 28.25 -27.61 -37.76
C MET A 354 28.43 -26.48 -36.74
N GLY A 355 29.62 -26.33 -36.12
CA GLY A 355 29.85 -25.21 -35.22
C GLY A 355 29.78 -23.84 -35.92
N ALA A 356 30.19 -23.77 -37.19
CA ALA A 356 30.03 -22.57 -38.01
C ALA A 356 28.55 -22.31 -38.41
N GLU A 357 27.76 -23.37 -38.60
CA GLU A 357 26.32 -23.27 -38.90
C GLU A 357 25.49 -22.84 -37.68
N ILE A 358 25.84 -23.32 -36.48
CA ILE A 358 25.23 -22.87 -35.22
C ILE A 358 25.51 -21.38 -34.99
N GLY A 359 26.76 -20.95 -35.21
CA GLY A 359 27.17 -19.55 -35.07
C GLY A 359 27.21 -19.06 -33.62
N THR A 360 27.02 -17.75 -33.44
CA THR A 360 27.02 -17.11 -32.12
C THR A 360 25.60 -17.09 -31.55
N VAL A 361 25.47 -17.57 -30.31
CA VAL A 361 24.23 -17.46 -29.53
C VAL A 361 24.55 -16.69 -28.24
N GLN A 362 23.81 -15.61 -27.99
CA GLN A 362 23.89 -14.85 -26.74
C GLN A 362 22.93 -15.46 -25.72
N THR A 363 23.38 -15.69 -24.50
CA THR A 363 22.49 -16.07 -23.39
C THR A 363 21.54 -14.94 -23.04
N LEU A 364 20.31 -15.27 -22.62
CA LEU A 364 19.34 -14.26 -22.21
C LEU A 364 19.83 -13.46 -21.01
N ASP A 365 19.50 -12.18 -20.97
CA ASP A 365 19.49 -11.42 -19.73
C ASP A 365 18.17 -11.74 -18.99
N GLU A 366 18.21 -12.37 -17.84
CA GLU A 366 17.03 -12.58 -16.98
C GLU A 366 17.17 -11.83 -15.64
N SER A 367 18.26 -11.08 -15.48
CA SER A 367 18.48 -10.24 -14.33
C SER A 367 17.76 -8.92 -14.58
N PRO A 368 16.90 -8.47 -13.65
CA PRO A 368 16.27 -7.17 -13.82
C PRO A 368 17.27 -6.05 -13.55
N PRO A 369 17.06 -4.86 -14.13
CA PRO A 369 17.91 -3.71 -13.88
C PRO A 369 17.88 -3.37 -12.40
N SER A 370 19.01 -2.91 -11.90
CA SER A 370 19.28 -2.47 -10.54
C SER A 370 19.73 -1.02 -10.54
N PHE A 371 19.30 -0.23 -9.55
CA PHE A 371 19.77 1.14 -9.43
C PHE A 371 21.23 1.13 -8.96
N THR A 372 22.10 1.78 -9.72
CA THR A 372 23.49 2.09 -9.32
C THR A 372 23.59 3.46 -8.68
N HIS A 373 22.63 4.33 -8.97
CA HIS A 373 22.44 5.61 -8.31
C HIS A 373 20.94 5.84 -8.14
N LEU A 374 20.52 6.26 -6.95
CA LEU A 374 19.15 6.67 -6.68
C LEU A 374 19.17 7.81 -5.66
N ALA A 375 19.02 9.02 -6.16
CA ALA A 375 18.95 10.23 -5.36
C ALA A 375 17.69 11.01 -5.69
N MET A 376 17.20 11.76 -4.72
CA MET A 376 16.24 12.82 -4.96
C MET A 376 17.04 14.11 -4.93
N GLU A 377 16.88 14.97 -5.93
CA GLU A 377 17.48 16.32 -5.91
C GLU A 377 17.06 17.02 -4.62
N ASP A 378 17.91 17.91 -4.09
CA ASP A 378 17.67 18.57 -2.80
C ASP A 378 16.20 19.06 -2.74
N PRO A 379 15.39 18.51 -1.82
CA PRO A 379 13.96 18.82 -1.73
C PRO A 379 13.67 20.29 -1.45
N THR A 380 14.69 21.09 -1.14
CA THR A 380 14.61 22.54 -0.94
C THR A 380 14.70 23.39 -2.22
N GLN A 381 14.68 22.76 -3.40
CA GLN A 381 14.81 23.50 -4.66
C GLN A 381 13.47 23.88 -5.30
N TYR A 382 12.43 23.05 -5.16
CA TYR A 382 11.13 23.26 -5.79
C TYR A 382 9.99 23.04 -4.79
N ASN A 383 8.90 23.82 -4.94
CA ASN A 383 7.71 23.73 -4.10
C ASN A 383 6.56 22.93 -4.74
N ASP A 384 6.70 22.55 -6.01
CA ASP A 384 5.63 21.92 -6.78
C ASP A 384 5.97 20.49 -7.26
N ARG A 385 7.20 20.01 -7.05
CA ARG A 385 7.67 18.73 -7.60
C ARG A 385 8.82 18.09 -6.82
N ILE A 386 8.94 16.77 -6.92
CA ILE A 386 10.10 15.97 -6.51
C ILE A 386 10.83 15.51 -7.79
N ILE A 387 12.14 15.71 -7.86
CA ILE A 387 12.97 15.22 -8.98
C ILE A 387 13.79 14.03 -8.51
N VAL A 388 13.46 12.85 -9.03
CA VAL A 388 14.23 11.63 -8.80
C VAL A 388 15.32 11.55 -9.86
N THR A 389 16.58 11.50 -9.43
CA THR A 389 17.77 11.33 -10.26
C THR A 389 18.31 9.91 -10.08
N PHE A 390 18.45 9.15 -11.16
CA PHE A 390 18.88 7.75 -11.05
C PHE A 390 19.79 7.31 -12.20
N GLN A 391 20.49 6.20 -11.96
CA GLN A 391 21.26 5.43 -12.94
C GLN A 391 20.94 3.94 -12.73
N LEU A 392 20.99 3.16 -13.81
CA LEU A 392 20.80 1.71 -13.78
C LEU A 392 22.12 1.00 -14.13
N ASN A 393 22.30 -0.26 -13.73
CA ASN A 393 23.49 -1.05 -14.12
C ASN A 393 23.46 -1.50 -15.60
N GLU A 394 22.29 -1.43 -16.25
CA GLU A 394 22.03 -1.76 -17.65
C GLU A 394 20.93 -0.85 -18.22
N ALA A 395 20.60 -1.01 -19.50
CA ALA A 395 19.51 -0.26 -20.11
C ALA A 395 18.16 -0.69 -19.51
N GLY A 396 17.26 0.26 -19.27
CA GLY A 396 15.96 -0.04 -18.66
C GLY A 396 15.09 1.19 -18.44
N THR A 397 13.85 0.96 -18.02
CA THR A 397 12.90 2.01 -17.63
C THR A 397 12.65 1.94 -16.14
N ALA A 398 12.92 3.05 -15.43
CA ALA A 398 12.51 3.21 -14.05
C ALA A 398 11.15 3.91 -13.96
N TYR A 399 10.42 3.57 -12.92
CA TYR A 399 9.13 4.11 -12.54
C TYR A 399 9.20 4.52 -11.08
N CYS A 400 8.61 5.65 -10.73
CA CYS A 400 8.54 6.08 -9.33
C CYS A 400 7.14 6.56 -8.97
N ARG A 401 6.78 6.42 -7.71
CA ARG A 401 5.57 6.99 -7.13
C ARG A 401 5.88 7.55 -5.75
N VAL A 402 5.19 8.62 -5.38
CA VAL A 402 5.28 9.20 -4.05
C VAL A 402 3.99 8.99 -3.28
N THR A 403 4.09 8.90 -1.96
CA THR A 403 2.96 8.91 -1.03
C THR A 403 3.31 9.81 0.14
N ARG A 404 2.32 10.43 0.81
CA ARG A 404 2.63 11.26 1.98
C ARG A 404 3.13 10.35 3.10
N SER A 405 4.22 10.74 3.78
CA SER A 405 4.81 9.96 4.88
C SER A 405 3.85 9.79 6.06
N ASP A 406 2.87 10.67 6.22
CA ASP A 406 1.83 10.61 7.26
C ASP A 406 0.53 9.93 6.83
N SER A 407 0.44 9.43 5.59
CA SER A 407 -0.76 8.76 5.06
C SER A 407 -1.05 7.40 5.72
N GLY A 408 -0.06 6.82 6.41
CA GLY A 408 -0.08 5.46 6.93
C GLY A 408 0.19 4.38 5.87
N GLU A 409 0.47 4.76 4.62
CA GLU A 409 0.88 3.85 3.55
C GLU A 409 2.38 3.54 3.67
N THR A 410 2.71 2.44 4.34
CA THR A 410 4.11 2.07 4.63
C THR A 410 4.79 1.22 3.55
N THR A 411 4.06 0.80 2.52
CA THR A 411 4.56 0.01 1.38
C THR A 411 3.74 0.30 0.12
N LEU A 412 4.36 0.37 -1.06
CA LEU A 412 3.66 0.50 -2.35
C LEU A 412 3.85 -0.74 -3.22
N ARG A 413 2.75 -1.28 -3.76
CA ARG A 413 2.81 -2.39 -4.72
C ARG A 413 3.29 -1.89 -6.09
N ILE A 414 4.02 -2.71 -6.83
CA ILE A 414 4.50 -2.39 -8.19
C ILE A 414 3.37 -1.89 -9.10
N ASN A 415 2.16 -2.49 -9.04
CA ASN A 415 1.02 -2.03 -9.84
C ASN A 415 0.57 -0.60 -9.51
N GLN A 416 0.73 -0.15 -8.25
CA GLN A 416 0.43 1.22 -7.84
C GLN A 416 1.49 2.21 -8.34
N ILE A 417 2.75 1.79 -8.40
CA ILE A 417 3.84 2.58 -8.99
C ILE A 417 3.60 2.77 -10.48
N LEU A 418 3.28 1.68 -11.19
CA LEU A 418 2.95 1.72 -12.62
C LEU A 418 1.71 2.55 -12.93
N SER A 419 0.68 2.53 -12.06
CA SER A 419 -0.54 3.31 -12.28
C SER A 419 -0.35 4.80 -12.12
N ALA A 420 0.69 5.25 -11.37
CA ALA A 420 1.01 6.66 -11.24
C ALA A 420 1.57 7.26 -12.54
N ASP A 421 2.16 6.42 -13.41
CA ASP A 421 2.63 6.76 -14.77
C ASP A 421 3.78 7.80 -14.82
N TYR A 422 4.63 7.81 -13.79
CA TYR A 422 5.90 8.55 -13.83
C TYR A 422 7.04 7.59 -14.16
N SER A 423 7.71 7.82 -15.29
CA SER A 423 8.80 6.95 -15.75
C SER A 423 9.85 7.70 -16.56
N ALA A 424 11.06 7.13 -16.61
CA ALA A 424 12.12 7.57 -17.49
C ALA A 424 13.00 6.37 -17.89
N GLU A 425 13.54 6.43 -19.11
CA GLU A 425 14.38 5.38 -19.69
C GLU A 425 15.86 5.75 -19.58
N VAL A 426 16.70 4.74 -19.37
CA VAL A 426 18.16 4.78 -19.37
C VAL A 426 18.61 3.88 -20.51
N THR A 427 19.37 4.43 -21.47
CA THR A 427 19.84 3.68 -22.65
C THR A 427 21.21 3.04 -22.46
N SER A 428 21.97 3.45 -21.44
CA SER A 428 23.31 2.95 -21.12
C SER A 428 23.57 3.04 -19.62
N PRO A 429 24.36 2.13 -19.01
CA PRO A 429 24.65 2.15 -17.56
C PRO A 429 25.24 3.46 -17.02
N THR A 430 25.83 4.27 -17.89
CA THR A 430 26.44 5.56 -17.51
C THR A 430 25.48 6.74 -17.60
N ASP A 431 24.30 6.55 -18.20
CA ASP A 431 23.34 7.63 -18.41
C ASP A 431 22.63 7.97 -17.10
N THR A 432 22.59 9.26 -16.78
CA THR A 432 21.77 9.78 -15.68
C THR A 432 20.41 10.20 -16.22
N ALA A 433 19.34 9.66 -15.65
CA ALA A 433 17.97 9.97 -16.00
C ALA A 433 17.23 10.64 -14.83
N TYR A 434 16.14 11.34 -15.17
CA TYR A 434 15.35 12.15 -14.24
C TYR A 434 13.86 11.82 -14.36
N ILE A 435 13.20 11.57 -13.23
CA ILE A 435 11.73 11.47 -13.13
C ILE A 435 11.24 12.67 -12.33
N THR A 436 10.38 13.50 -12.92
CA THR A 436 9.72 14.61 -12.23
C THR A 436 8.34 14.16 -11.76
N VAL A 437 8.11 14.18 -10.45
CA VAL A 437 6.84 13.86 -9.82
C VAL A 437 6.23 15.14 -9.27
N ASP A 438 5.16 15.64 -9.89
CA ASP A 438 4.46 16.88 -9.50
C ASP A 438 3.10 16.61 -8.83
N LYS A 439 2.66 15.34 -8.80
CA LYS A 439 1.42 14.86 -8.18
C LYS A 439 1.56 13.43 -7.69
N LEU A 440 0.61 12.96 -6.86
CA LEU A 440 0.58 11.56 -6.42
C LEU A 440 0.44 10.57 -7.59
N GLU A 441 -0.42 10.89 -8.55
CA GLU A 441 -0.57 10.18 -9.82
C GLU A 441 -0.70 11.21 -10.95
N THR A 442 -0.14 10.96 -12.13
CA THR A 442 -0.20 11.90 -13.28
C THR A 442 -1.63 12.33 -13.65
N ARG A 443 -2.60 11.45 -13.40
CA ARG A 443 -4.03 11.65 -13.68
C ARG A 443 -4.73 12.51 -12.63
N ASP A 444 -4.11 12.72 -11.47
CA ASP A 444 -4.71 13.52 -10.41
C ASP A 444 -4.71 15.01 -10.78
N SER A 445 -5.63 15.73 -10.14
CA SER A 445 -5.70 17.20 -10.21
C SER A 445 -5.00 17.87 -9.02
N ALA A 446 -4.80 17.13 -7.92
CA ALA A 446 -4.07 17.61 -6.76
C ALA A 446 -2.56 17.52 -7.00
N VAL A 447 -1.88 18.64 -6.80
CA VAL A 447 -0.42 18.71 -6.78
C VAL A 447 0.13 18.22 -5.44
N LEU A 448 1.45 18.05 -5.34
CA LEU A 448 2.09 17.83 -4.06
C LEU A 448 1.82 19.03 -3.13
N TYR A 449 1.63 18.75 -1.84
CA TYR A 449 1.46 19.79 -0.82
C TYR A 449 2.83 20.38 -0.49
N GLU A 450 2.89 21.71 -0.41
CA GLU A 450 4.02 22.43 0.17
C GLU A 450 4.17 22.04 1.66
N ALA A 451 5.39 22.20 2.22
CA ALA A 451 5.71 21.85 3.61
C ALA A 451 5.30 20.41 4.04
N ALA A 452 5.27 19.46 3.11
CA ALA A 452 4.90 18.07 3.42
C ALA A 452 6.05 17.09 3.16
N GLN A 453 6.09 16.02 3.95
CA GLN A 453 6.98 14.88 3.76
C GLN A 453 6.33 13.80 2.89
N TYR A 454 7.11 13.27 1.96
CA TYR A 454 6.74 12.19 1.06
C TYR A 454 7.75 11.04 1.11
N ASP A 455 7.23 9.82 0.99
CA ASP A 455 8.01 8.63 0.75
C ASP A 455 7.97 8.30 -0.74
N VAL A 456 9.13 8.11 -1.34
CA VAL A 456 9.31 7.85 -2.77
C VAL A 456 9.66 6.38 -2.96
N TYR A 457 8.93 5.70 -3.83
CA TYR A 457 9.14 4.28 -4.15
C TYR A 457 9.42 4.15 -5.64
N CYS A 458 10.59 3.63 -5.96
CA CYS A 458 11.06 3.44 -7.32
C CYS A 458 11.25 1.96 -7.65
N TRP A 459 11.01 1.63 -8.91
CA TRP A 459 11.05 0.29 -9.45
C TRP A 459 11.53 0.36 -10.90
N ALA A 460 12.36 -0.59 -11.33
CA ALA A 460 12.85 -0.65 -12.70
C ALA A 460 12.47 -1.98 -13.37
N LYS A 461 12.36 -1.90 -14.69
CA LYS A 461 12.25 -3.05 -15.59
C LYS A 461 13.05 -2.77 -16.85
N ASP A 462 13.43 -3.82 -17.53
CA ASP A 462 14.00 -3.80 -18.86
C ASP A 462 13.21 -4.79 -19.74
N SER A 463 13.78 -5.11 -20.89
CA SER A 463 13.23 -6.08 -21.81
C SER A 463 14.38 -6.82 -22.45
N ALA A 464 14.69 -8.01 -21.94
CA ALA A 464 15.60 -8.91 -22.61
C ALA A 464 15.04 -9.30 -23.98
N GLU A 465 15.84 -9.16 -25.03
CA GLU A 465 15.46 -9.63 -26.36
C GLU A 465 16.00 -11.06 -26.54
N ASP A 466 15.13 -12.01 -26.89
CA ASP A 466 15.62 -13.32 -27.29
C ASP A 466 16.23 -13.29 -28.71
N THR A 467 16.81 -14.40 -29.13
CA THR A 467 17.45 -14.52 -30.46
C THR A 467 16.49 -14.27 -31.63
N GLN A 468 15.18 -14.21 -31.40
CA GLN A 468 14.15 -13.88 -32.40
C GLN A 468 13.70 -12.40 -32.30
N ALA A 469 14.41 -11.59 -31.53
CA ALA A 469 14.07 -10.20 -31.18
C ALA A 469 12.71 -10.07 -30.47
N ALA A 470 12.25 -11.12 -29.78
CA ALA A 470 11.05 -11.03 -28.96
C ALA A 470 11.40 -10.53 -27.55
N ALA A 471 10.74 -9.44 -27.16
CA ALA A 471 10.85 -8.83 -25.84
C ALA A 471 10.33 -9.75 -24.73
N ARG A 472 11.19 -10.09 -23.77
CA ARG A 472 10.90 -10.77 -22.51
C ARG A 472 11.16 -9.80 -21.36
N PRO A 473 10.10 -9.27 -20.72
CA PRO A 473 10.28 -8.30 -19.65
C PRO A 473 10.92 -8.93 -18.40
N ASN A 474 12.02 -8.35 -17.89
CA ASN A 474 12.49 -8.64 -16.53
C ASN A 474 12.07 -7.52 -15.59
N TYR A 475 11.77 -7.93 -14.36
CA TYR A 475 11.14 -7.06 -13.38
C TYR A 475 11.90 -7.11 -12.07
N MET A 476 12.23 -5.94 -11.50
CA MET A 476 12.65 -5.88 -10.11
C MET A 476 11.59 -6.51 -9.21
N THR A 477 12.04 -7.21 -8.17
CA THR A 477 11.12 -7.84 -7.22
C THR A 477 10.46 -6.81 -6.30
N GLN A 478 9.28 -7.14 -5.76
CA GLN A 478 8.61 -6.31 -4.75
C GLN A 478 9.50 -6.08 -3.51
N ASN A 479 10.31 -7.08 -3.13
CA ASN A 479 11.24 -6.95 -2.00
C ASN A 479 12.24 -5.81 -2.19
N TYR A 480 12.66 -5.52 -3.43
CA TYR A 480 13.57 -4.41 -3.71
C TYR A 480 12.86 -3.06 -3.48
N VAL A 481 11.62 -2.92 -3.94
CA VAL A 481 10.79 -1.72 -3.76
C VAL A 481 10.54 -1.44 -2.28
N ASP A 482 10.27 -2.48 -1.48
CA ASP A 482 9.98 -2.35 -0.05
C ASP A 482 11.24 -2.06 0.79
N LEU A 483 12.43 -2.32 0.26
CA LEU A 483 13.69 -2.11 0.96
C LEU A 483 14.12 -0.64 0.86
N ALA A 484 14.53 -0.06 1.99
CA ALA A 484 14.96 1.32 2.05
C ALA A 484 16.32 1.53 1.36
N THR A 485 16.46 2.66 0.66
CA THR A 485 17.72 3.17 0.15
C THR A 485 18.56 3.70 1.31
N THR A 486 19.67 3.01 1.63
CA THR A 486 20.58 3.43 2.70
C THR A 486 21.83 4.16 2.19
N ASP A 487 22.13 4.04 0.89
CA ASP A 487 23.23 4.70 0.21
C ASP A 487 22.77 5.09 -1.20
N LYS A 488 22.84 6.37 -1.53
CA LYS A 488 22.42 6.91 -2.84
C LYS A 488 23.33 6.48 -3.99
N MET A 489 24.59 6.13 -3.71
CA MET A 489 25.58 5.70 -4.71
C MET A 489 25.66 4.17 -4.85
N ALA A 490 24.94 3.43 -3.99
CA ALA A 490 24.79 1.98 -4.05
C ALA A 490 23.44 1.55 -3.44
N PRO A 491 22.30 1.88 -4.08
CA PRO A 491 20.96 1.65 -3.54
C PRO A 491 20.68 0.16 -3.32
N GLY A 492 20.60 -0.25 -2.06
CA GLY A 492 20.17 -1.61 -1.70
C GLY A 492 18.68 -1.88 -1.92
N GLY A 493 17.87 -0.83 -2.06
CA GLY A 493 16.43 -0.89 -2.28
C GLY A 493 15.87 0.41 -2.87
N GLY A 494 14.61 0.37 -3.28
CA GLY A 494 13.93 1.41 -4.06
C GLY A 494 13.09 2.40 -3.26
N SER A 495 13.00 2.26 -1.93
CA SER A 495 12.23 3.18 -1.07
C SER A 495 13.12 4.25 -0.44
N THR A 496 12.83 5.53 -0.68
CA THR A 496 13.44 6.65 0.05
C THR A 496 12.36 7.39 0.83
N GLN A 497 12.50 7.40 2.16
CA GLN A 497 11.53 8.02 3.06
C GLN A 497 11.87 9.48 3.39
N HIS A 498 10.85 10.21 3.85
CA HIS A 498 10.99 11.57 4.42
C HIS A 498 11.61 12.60 3.46
N VAL A 499 11.23 12.56 2.18
CA VAL A 499 11.60 13.57 1.18
C VAL A 499 10.66 14.76 1.32
N TRP A 500 11.21 15.94 1.56
CA TRP A 500 10.42 17.16 1.73
C TRP A 500 9.99 17.78 0.39
N VAL A 501 8.95 18.59 0.40
CA VAL A 501 8.65 19.57 -0.67
C VAL A 501 8.80 20.95 -0.05
N LYS A 502 9.53 21.85 -0.71
CA LYS A 502 9.76 23.21 -0.19
C LYS A 502 8.44 23.98 -0.09
N ASP A 503 8.35 24.83 0.93
CA ASP A 503 7.35 25.88 0.98
C ASP A 503 7.97 27.20 0.49
N MET A 504 7.28 27.86 -0.44
CA MET A 504 7.67 29.15 -1.02
C MET A 504 6.58 30.21 -0.85
N THR A 505 5.47 29.89 -0.18
CA THR A 505 4.41 30.85 0.12
C THR A 505 4.57 31.40 1.53
N PRO A 506 4.49 32.74 1.72
CA PRO A 506 4.47 33.30 3.07
C PRO A 506 3.10 33.16 3.73
N PRO A 507 3.03 32.92 5.05
CA PRO A 507 1.77 32.64 5.74
C PRO A 507 0.89 33.87 5.82
N THR A 508 -0.40 33.74 5.50
CA THR A 508 -1.40 34.78 5.71
C THR A 508 -1.86 34.78 7.17
N VAL A 509 -1.52 35.84 7.90
CA VAL A 509 -2.09 36.07 9.24
C VAL A 509 -3.57 36.48 9.15
N ILE A 510 -4.43 35.74 9.83
CA ILE A 510 -5.87 35.97 9.94
C ILE A 510 -6.19 36.37 11.39
N PHE A 511 -6.78 37.56 11.56
CA PHE A 511 -7.26 38.04 12.86
C PHE A 511 -8.58 37.37 13.26
N VAL A 512 -8.64 36.78 14.46
CA VAL A 512 -9.86 36.13 14.99
C VAL A 512 -10.50 36.98 16.09
N ALA A 513 -9.73 37.30 17.13
CA ALA A 513 -10.22 38.02 18.30
C ALA A 513 -9.10 38.73 19.05
N ARG A 514 -9.48 39.69 19.90
CA ARG A 514 -8.59 40.37 20.85
C ARG A 514 -9.32 40.63 22.14
N GLU A 515 -8.59 40.57 23.26
CA GLU A 515 -9.13 40.85 24.58
C GLU A 515 -8.01 41.40 25.49
N ALA A 516 -8.32 42.43 26.27
CA ALA A 516 -7.43 42.84 27.36
C ALA A 516 -7.75 41.94 28.56
N LEU A 517 -6.77 41.16 29.03
CA LEU A 517 -6.99 40.20 30.12
C LEU A 517 -6.79 40.84 31.49
N THR A 518 -5.81 41.74 31.60
CA THR A 518 -5.44 42.42 32.85
C THR A 518 -5.05 43.88 32.59
N GLU A 519 -4.64 44.58 33.65
CA GLU A 519 -4.07 45.94 33.58
C GLU A 519 -2.76 46.02 32.78
N SER A 520 -2.11 44.88 32.51
CA SER A 520 -0.83 44.82 31.81
C SER A 520 -0.75 43.76 30.71
N ILE A 521 -1.81 43.00 30.44
CA ILE A 521 -1.79 41.89 29.47
C ILE A 521 -2.91 42.06 28.43
N ILE A 522 -2.52 41.95 27.16
CA ILE A 522 -3.42 41.87 26.01
C ILE A 522 -3.24 40.52 25.32
N GLN A 523 -4.33 39.81 25.08
CA GLN A 523 -4.34 38.58 24.29
C GLN A 523 -4.87 38.86 22.89
N ILE A 524 -4.14 38.39 21.88
CA ILE A 524 -4.56 38.40 20.48
C ILE A 524 -4.69 36.96 19.99
N THR A 525 -5.87 36.60 19.48
CA THR A 525 -6.13 35.31 18.86
C THR A 525 -5.98 35.43 17.34
N LEU A 526 -5.07 34.65 16.77
CA LEU A 526 -4.75 34.64 15.34
C LEU A 526 -4.87 33.22 14.76
N GLN A 527 -4.94 33.15 13.43
CA GLN A 527 -4.75 31.93 12.65
C GLN A 527 -3.74 32.22 11.54
N LEU A 528 -3.01 31.19 11.10
CA LEU A 528 -2.26 31.21 9.84
C LEU A 528 -2.95 30.26 8.85
N ASP A 529 -2.94 30.54 7.55
CA ASP A 529 -3.49 29.65 6.52
C ASP A 529 -2.56 28.49 6.13
N GLU A 530 -1.33 28.51 6.63
CA GLU A 530 -0.32 27.45 6.57
C GLU A 530 0.49 27.41 7.88
N PRO A 531 1.25 26.34 8.17
CA PRO A 531 2.12 26.28 9.34
C PRO A 531 3.15 27.41 9.38
N GLY A 532 3.57 27.79 10.58
CA GLY A 532 4.57 28.84 10.74
C GLY A 532 4.67 29.35 12.17
N THR A 533 5.46 30.39 12.36
CA THR A 533 5.57 31.08 13.64
C THR A 533 5.00 32.49 13.52
N VAL A 534 4.21 32.90 14.51
CA VAL A 534 3.67 34.26 14.61
C VAL A 534 4.28 35.00 15.79
N TRP A 535 4.59 36.27 15.59
CA TRP A 535 5.05 37.22 16.61
C TRP A 535 4.09 38.39 16.67
N CYS A 536 3.86 38.94 17.85
CA CYS A 536 3.15 40.21 18.01
C CYS A 536 3.92 41.14 18.95
N HIS A 537 3.83 42.45 18.73
CA HIS A 537 4.44 43.44 19.61
C HIS A 537 3.54 44.67 19.73
N PRO A 538 3.43 45.26 20.94
CA PRO A 538 2.60 46.44 21.16
C PRO A 538 3.34 47.72 20.79
N ALA A 539 2.60 48.74 20.41
CA ALA A 539 3.09 50.05 20.03
C ALA A 539 2.16 51.16 20.54
N VAL A 540 2.71 52.25 21.05
CA VAL A 540 1.90 53.40 21.48
C VAL A 540 1.31 54.11 20.25
N PRO A 541 0.03 54.54 20.26
CA PRO A 541 -0.61 55.17 19.09
C PRO A 541 -0.06 56.54 18.69
N ALA A 542 0.59 57.25 19.61
CA ALA A 542 1.11 58.59 19.37
C ALA A 542 2.63 58.56 19.16
N PRO A 543 3.15 59.18 18.10
CA PRO A 543 4.59 59.23 17.86
C PRO A 543 5.32 60.12 18.87
N GLY A 544 6.56 59.75 19.22
CA GLY A 544 7.46 60.46 20.13
C GLY A 544 7.38 60.03 21.59
N ASP A 545 6.78 58.87 21.88
CA ASP A 545 6.82 58.27 23.21
C ASP A 545 8.23 57.67 23.46
N PRO A 546 8.73 57.61 24.72
CA PRO A 546 9.94 56.85 25.01
C PRO A 546 9.82 55.33 24.75
N SER A 547 8.60 54.80 24.69
CA SER A 547 8.29 53.44 24.25
C SER A 547 8.02 53.36 22.76
N VAL A 548 8.25 52.17 22.19
CA VAL A 548 8.01 51.87 20.77
C VAL A 548 6.65 52.37 20.33
N ASP A 549 6.62 53.22 19.33
CA ASP A 549 5.41 53.83 18.80
C ASP A 549 5.12 53.43 17.35
N VAL A 550 3.96 53.81 16.84
CA VAL A 550 3.55 53.48 15.47
C VAL A 550 4.51 53.99 14.39
N GLY A 551 5.28 55.04 14.66
CA GLY A 551 6.27 55.64 13.77
C GLY A 551 7.57 54.85 13.65
N ASP A 552 7.86 53.95 14.59
CA ASP A 552 9.05 53.09 14.55
C ASP A 552 8.93 51.91 13.59
N PHE A 553 7.70 51.50 13.28
CA PHE A 553 7.41 50.41 12.34
C PHE A 553 7.45 50.96 10.91
N THR A 554 8.58 50.76 10.25
CA THR A 554 8.75 51.08 8.83
C THR A 554 9.01 49.81 8.02
N SER A 555 8.91 49.88 6.70
CA SER A 555 9.20 48.74 5.82
C SER A 555 10.61 48.14 6.01
N GLY A 556 11.56 48.90 6.56
CA GLY A 556 12.92 48.43 6.84
C GLY A 556 13.18 47.98 8.28
N THR A 557 12.25 48.24 9.21
CA THR A 557 12.44 48.01 10.66
C THR A 557 11.40 47.09 11.28
N TYR A 558 10.22 46.94 10.67
CA TYR A 558 9.06 46.29 11.29
C TYR A 558 9.35 44.89 11.83
N ILE A 559 10.06 44.04 11.11
CA ILE A 559 10.35 42.65 11.55
C ILE A 559 11.13 42.66 12.86
N SER A 560 12.17 43.50 12.95
CA SER A 560 13.01 43.59 14.16
C SER A 560 12.25 44.15 15.38
N TYR A 561 11.28 45.04 15.16
CA TYR A 561 10.44 45.57 16.23
C TYR A 561 9.33 44.59 16.63
N ILE A 562 8.72 43.87 15.69
CA ILE A 562 7.64 42.90 15.97
C ILE A 562 8.18 41.63 16.65
N LYS A 563 9.34 41.12 16.21
CA LYS A 563 10.01 40.02 16.93
C LYS A 563 10.54 40.43 18.29
N GLY A 564 10.52 41.74 18.60
CA GLY A 564 11.03 42.29 19.85
C GLY A 564 12.54 42.44 19.84
N ARG A 565 13.02 43.57 20.35
CA ARG A 565 14.44 43.79 20.66
C ARG A 565 14.77 43.24 22.05
N THR A 566 13.86 43.42 23.00
CA THR A 566 14.01 42.94 24.38
C THR A 566 12.88 42.01 24.80
N ALA A 567 11.62 42.34 24.50
CA ALA A 567 10.47 41.49 24.77
C ALA A 567 9.94 40.85 23.47
N SER A 568 9.98 39.51 23.38
CA SER A 568 9.47 38.75 22.23
C SER A 568 8.24 37.95 22.64
N PHE A 569 7.14 38.13 21.90
CA PHE A 569 5.90 37.38 22.09
C PHE A 569 5.64 36.58 20.83
N GLN A 570 5.80 35.26 20.92
CA GLN A 570 5.72 34.37 19.77
C GLN A 570 4.88 33.13 20.06
N GLN A 571 4.24 32.59 19.03
CA GLN A 571 3.55 31.31 19.07
C GLN A 571 3.84 30.49 17.81
N PHE A 572 3.96 29.17 18.01
CA PHE A 572 4.13 28.20 16.93
C PHE A 572 2.76 27.69 16.46
N VAL A 573 2.52 27.78 15.16
CA VAL A 573 1.29 27.36 14.50
C VAL A 573 1.61 26.15 13.64
N HIS A 574 1.59 24.97 14.24
CA HIS A 574 1.89 23.69 13.56
C HIS A 574 0.77 23.21 12.61
N GLN A 575 -0.37 23.91 12.58
CA GLN A 575 -1.51 23.55 11.75
C GLN A 575 -2.21 24.79 11.21
N ALA A 576 -2.46 24.80 9.91
CA ALA A 576 -3.28 25.81 9.25
C ALA A 576 -4.66 25.97 9.92
N TYR A 577 -5.15 27.20 9.97
CA TYR A 577 -6.43 27.64 10.54
C TYR A 577 -6.63 27.28 12.02
N TYR A 578 -5.55 27.01 12.75
CA TYR A 578 -5.59 26.77 14.19
C TYR A 578 -5.52 28.08 14.96
N ASN A 579 -6.44 28.29 15.91
CA ASN A 579 -6.44 29.46 16.77
C ASN A 579 -5.24 29.41 17.72
N VAL A 580 -4.37 30.42 17.63
CA VAL A 580 -3.28 30.63 18.59
C VAL A 580 -3.45 31.94 19.34
N ASP A 581 -3.15 31.90 20.63
CA ASP A 581 -3.26 33.04 21.54
C ASP A 581 -1.86 33.61 21.83
N VAL A 582 -1.63 34.84 21.40
CA VAL A 582 -0.40 35.60 21.69
C VAL A 582 -0.70 36.57 22.83
N GLU A 583 -0.16 36.29 24.01
CA GLU A 583 -0.25 37.16 25.18
C GLU A 583 0.92 38.15 25.21
N VAL A 584 0.59 39.43 25.19
CA VAL A 584 1.53 40.55 25.15
C VAL A 584 1.45 41.30 26.47
N ASP A 585 2.55 41.32 27.23
CA ASP A 585 2.60 41.92 28.57
C ASP A 585 3.56 43.12 28.72
N ARG A 586 4.39 43.37 27.71
CA ARG A 586 5.43 44.42 27.72
C ARG A 586 5.59 45.11 26.38
N ILE A 587 6.08 46.34 26.44
CA ILE A 587 6.46 47.18 25.31
C ILE A 587 7.94 47.55 25.41
N ASP A 588 8.67 47.46 24.30
CA ASP A 588 10.07 47.88 24.24
C ASP A 588 10.21 49.41 24.39
N ILE A 589 11.36 49.87 24.91
CA ILE A 589 11.69 51.29 25.08
C ILE A 589 12.70 51.71 24.00
N ASP A 590 12.45 52.80 23.27
CA ASP A 590 13.26 53.18 22.10
C ASP A 590 14.70 53.55 22.42
N ALA A 591 14.94 54.08 23.61
CA ALA A 591 16.25 54.52 24.05
C ALA A 591 17.10 53.43 24.74
N GLY A 592 16.70 52.14 24.73
CA GLY A 592 17.47 51.09 25.43
C GLY A 592 17.13 49.64 25.10
N ASN A 593 17.95 48.70 25.61
CA ASN A 593 17.68 47.26 25.60
C ASN A 593 16.82 46.87 26.82
N SER A 594 15.67 47.53 26.97
CA SER A 594 14.76 47.34 28.10
C SER A 594 13.31 47.38 27.63
N ALA A 595 12.44 46.62 28.30
CA ALA A 595 11.00 46.61 28.08
C ALA A 595 10.27 46.97 29.38
N ALA A 596 9.18 47.73 29.27
CA ALA A 596 8.28 48.08 30.36
C ALA A 596 7.00 47.25 30.27
N PHE A 597 6.34 47.00 31.41
CA PHE A 597 4.99 46.43 31.40
C PHE A 597 4.02 47.40 30.72
N LEU A 598 2.97 46.85 30.11
CA LEU A 598 1.87 47.68 29.62
C LEU A 598 1.24 48.46 30.79
N SER A 599 0.90 49.72 30.53
CA SER A 599 0.29 50.61 31.52
C SER A 599 -1.21 50.44 31.50
N LYS A 600 -1.87 50.58 32.66
CA LYS A 600 -3.33 50.51 32.77
C LYS A 600 -4.02 51.64 31.99
N GLU A 601 -5.23 51.38 31.50
CA GLU A 601 -6.05 52.31 30.69
C GLU A 601 -5.31 52.93 29.50
N THR A 602 -4.27 52.27 28.99
CA THR A 602 -3.42 52.83 27.94
C THR A 602 -3.76 52.18 26.61
N PRO A 603 -4.05 52.96 25.55
CA PRO A 603 -4.32 52.41 24.23
C PRO A 603 -3.02 51.95 23.57
N TYR A 604 -3.06 50.79 22.92
CA TYR A 604 -1.96 50.22 22.14
C TYR A 604 -2.44 49.76 20.76
N ASN A 605 -1.57 49.89 19.77
CA ASN A 605 -1.66 49.17 18.50
C ASN A 605 -0.84 47.89 18.63
N ILE A 606 -1.34 46.77 18.10
CA ILE A 606 -0.57 45.53 18.06
C ILE A 606 -0.18 45.25 16.61
N TYR A 607 1.13 45.16 16.37
CA TYR A 607 1.66 44.69 15.09
C TYR A 607 1.98 43.21 15.21
N CYS A 608 1.56 42.42 14.23
CA CYS A 608 1.90 41.01 14.17
C CYS A 608 2.63 40.69 12.86
N PHE A 609 3.54 39.72 12.96
CA PHE A 609 4.44 39.24 11.92
C PHE A 609 4.36 37.73 11.91
N ALA A 610 4.36 37.11 10.74
CA ALA A 610 4.52 35.67 10.62
C ALA A 610 5.58 35.35 9.57
N GLU A 611 6.31 34.27 9.85
CA GLU A 611 7.20 33.63 8.91
C GLU A 611 6.96 32.13 8.98
N ASP A 612 7.13 31.48 7.83
CA ASP A 612 7.04 30.04 7.74
C ASP A 612 8.22 29.37 8.45
N ASP A 613 7.96 28.24 9.12
CA ASP A 613 8.91 27.43 9.86
C ASP A 613 9.34 26.15 9.13
N TRP A 614 8.91 25.90 7.89
CA TRP A 614 9.22 24.67 7.13
C TRP A 614 10.70 24.27 7.15
N LYS A 615 11.63 25.25 7.08
CA LYS A 615 13.07 24.99 7.10
C LYS A 615 13.53 24.48 8.47
N ILE A 616 12.98 25.05 9.55
CA ILE A 616 13.25 24.62 10.93
C ILE A 616 12.68 23.21 11.12
N GLU A 617 11.46 22.95 10.62
CA GLU A 617 10.85 21.62 10.67
C GLU A 617 11.64 20.58 9.87
N ALA A 618 12.15 20.93 8.69
CA ALA A 618 12.97 20.04 7.86
C ALA A 618 14.36 19.76 8.47
N GLU A 619 15.04 20.80 8.97
CA GLU A 619 16.39 20.69 9.56
C GLU A 619 16.37 19.99 10.93
N HIS A 620 15.29 20.15 11.71
CA HIS A 620 15.13 19.53 13.04
C HIS A 620 14.19 18.33 13.07
N SER A 621 13.72 17.87 11.90
CA SER A 621 12.92 16.64 11.84
C SER A 621 13.71 15.47 12.44
N ALA A 622 13.02 14.65 13.24
CA ALA A 622 13.61 13.42 13.77
C ALA A 622 13.98 12.42 12.66
N PHE A 623 13.43 12.61 11.46
CA PHE A 623 13.61 11.75 10.30
C PHE A 623 13.91 12.59 9.06
N GLN A 624 15.14 12.48 8.57
CA GLN A 624 15.60 13.11 7.33
C GLN A 624 15.82 12.03 6.27
N SER A 625 15.52 12.35 5.01
CA SER A 625 15.89 11.50 3.88
C SER A 625 17.40 11.31 3.81
N ILE A 626 17.86 10.14 3.34
CA ILE A 626 19.28 9.89 3.03
C ILE A 626 19.82 10.86 1.97
N ASN A 627 18.93 11.47 1.18
CA ASN A 627 19.24 12.45 0.16
C ASN A 627 19.20 13.90 0.67
N TYR A 628 18.95 14.12 1.96
CA TYR A 628 18.99 15.45 2.56
C TYR A 628 20.45 15.94 2.63
N GLU A 629 20.84 16.84 1.73
CA GLU A 629 22.14 17.48 1.79
C GLU A 629 22.05 18.72 2.70
N THR A 630 22.83 18.74 3.78
CA THR A 630 22.98 19.92 4.66
C THR A 630 23.71 21.10 3.97
N ALA A 631 23.97 20.99 2.66
CA ALA A 631 24.84 21.87 1.89
C ALA A 631 24.19 23.22 1.52
N ASN A 632 22.91 23.44 1.85
CA ASN A 632 22.31 24.76 1.81
C ASN A 632 22.89 25.61 2.96
N THR A 633 24.11 26.11 2.76
CA THR A 633 24.91 27.00 3.63
C THR A 633 24.29 28.39 3.82
N ALA A 634 22.96 28.49 3.84
CA ALA A 634 22.30 29.57 4.54
C ALA A 634 22.62 29.38 6.04
N THR A 635 23.61 30.14 6.49
CA THR A 635 23.99 30.32 7.89
C THR A 635 22.77 30.21 8.83
N PRO A 636 22.92 29.68 10.07
CA PRO A 636 21.87 29.69 11.11
C PRO A 636 21.28 31.08 11.43
N SER A 637 21.84 32.12 10.83
CA SER A 637 21.20 33.41 10.63
C SER A 637 20.31 33.32 9.37
N MET A 638 19.03 32.98 9.52
CA MET A 638 18.02 33.56 8.63
C MET A 638 18.24 35.07 8.68
N THR A 639 18.84 35.63 7.64
CA THR A 639 18.90 37.08 7.54
C THR A 639 17.49 37.47 7.14
N VAL A 640 16.80 38.19 8.02
CA VAL A 640 15.52 38.85 7.74
C VAL A 640 15.51 39.36 6.29
N GLY A 641 14.57 38.89 5.45
CA GLY A 641 14.48 39.26 4.03
C GLY A 641 14.62 38.14 2.99
N ASP A 642 14.74 36.86 3.38
CA ASP A 642 14.97 35.74 2.45
C ASP A 642 13.70 35.18 1.77
N GLY A 643 12.52 35.75 2.06
CA GLY A 643 11.38 35.73 1.12
C GLY A 643 10.24 34.77 1.44
N ASN A 644 10.15 34.22 2.66
CA ASN A 644 8.97 33.45 3.10
C ASN A 644 8.30 34.03 4.37
N GLU A 645 8.23 35.36 4.41
CA GLU A 645 7.63 36.11 5.50
C GLU A 645 6.57 37.11 5.00
N ILE A 646 5.66 37.50 5.89
CA ILE A 646 4.65 38.49 5.50
C ILE A 646 5.28 39.85 5.19
N THR A 647 4.72 40.51 4.18
CA THR A 647 5.13 41.88 3.83
C THR A 647 4.73 42.89 4.90
N PHE A 648 5.43 44.03 4.96
CA PHE A 648 5.05 45.13 5.85
C PHE A 648 3.59 45.59 5.64
N ALA A 649 3.12 45.62 4.38
CA ALA A 649 1.75 45.97 4.06
C ALA A 649 0.73 45.00 4.68
N HIS A 650 1.07 43.70 4.76
CA HIS A 650 0.23 42.71 5.44
C HIS A 650 0.24 42.93 6.95
N ALA A 651 1.41 43.19 7.56
CA ALA A 651 1.50 43.51 8.99
C ALA A 651 0.69 44.77 9.37
N GLU A 652 0.66 45.79 8.51
CA GLU A 652 -0.20 46.97 8.69
C GLU A 652 -1.70 46.63 8.55
N ALA A 653 -2.06 45.79 7.58
CA ALA A 653 -3.45 45.35 7.43
C ALA A 653 -3.93 44.54 8.65
N VAL A 654 -3.06 43.70 9.23
CA VAL A 654 -3.34 42.97 10.47
C VAL A 654 -3.48 43.94 11.65
N ARG A 655 -2.58 44.93 11.78
CA ARG A 655 -2.72 46.00 12.79
C ARG A 655 -4.03 46.77 12.64
N ASP A 656 -4.49 47.04 11.42
CA ASP A 656 -5.74 47.78 11.19
C ASP A 656 -6.97 46.91 11.48
N ALA A 657 -6.90 45.60 11.16
CA ALA A 657 -7.91 44.62 11.55
C ALA A 657 -7.98 44.47 13.08
N ILE A 658 -6.79 44.46 13.72
CA ILE A 658 -6.47 44.96 15.07
C ILE A 658 -7.67 45.52 15.81
N GLY A 659 -7.99 46.82 15.78
CA GLY A 659 -7.17 48.03 15.69
C GLY A 659 -6.60 48.43 17.06
N ILE A 660 -6.97 49.60 17.60
CA ILE A 660 -6.54 50.04 18.94
C ILE A 660 -7.24 49.23 20.04
N ILE A 661 -6.48 48.74 21.01
CA ILE A 661 -6.95 48.03 22.21
C ILE A 661 -6.42 48.73 23.46
N THR A 662 -7.25 48.87 24.48
CA THR A 662 -6.88 49.54 25.75
C THR A 662 -6.81 48.48 26.84
N THR A 663 -5.74 48.48 27.64
CA THR A 663 -5.61 47.63 28.83
C THR A 663 -6.73 47.92 29.83
N LEU A 664 -7.09 46.93 30.66
CA LEU A 664 -8.16 47.11 31.66
C LEU A 664 -7.70 47.99 32.83
N ASP A 665 -8.62 48.65 33.52
CA ASP A 665 -8.42 49.02 34.92
C ASP A 665 -9.04 47.93 35.79
N LEU A 666 -8.23 47.31 36.65
CA LEU A 666 -8.72 46.31 37.59
C LEU A 666 -8.76 46.82 39.04
N THR A 667 -8.56 48.12 39.25
CA THR A 667 -8.61 48.75 40.57
C THR A 667 -10.07 49.03 40.93
N PRO A 668 -10.63 48.53 42.06
CA PRO A 668 -11.98 48.90 42.47
C PRO A 668 -12.06 50.36 42.96
N PRO A 669 -13.23 51.03 42.83
CA PRO A 669 -13.41 52.41 43.25
C PRO A 669 -13.37 52.53 44.78
N SER A 670 -12.71 53.56 45.33
CA SER A 670 -12.78 53.87 46.76
C SER A 670 -14.05 54.63 47.09
N ILE A 671 -14.99 53.98 47.79
CA ILE A 671 -16.23 54.62 48.28
C ILE A 671 -16.01 55.29 49.65
N THR A 672 -16.48 56.53 49.79
CA THR A 672 -16.56 57.28 51.05
C THR A 672 -17.98 57.80 51.27
N VAL A 673 -18.65 57.41 52.36
CA VAL A 673 -19.93 58.02 52.78
C VAL A 673 -19.65 59.40 53.39
N THR A 674 -20.26 60.44 52.83
CA THR A 674 -20.03 61.85 53.19
C THR A 674 -21.15 62.45 54.05
N GLY A 675 -22.34 61.84 54.04
CA GLY A 675 -23.45 62.24 54.90
C GLY A 675 -24.67 61.32 54.75
N ILE A 676 -25.53 61.31 55.77
CA ILE A 676 -26.78 60.55 55.78
C ILE A 676 -27.90 61.41 56.38
N SER A 677 -29.12 61.27 55.88
CA SER A 677 -30.32 61.93 56.41
C SER A 677 -31.58 61.09 56.17
N SER A 678 -32.60 61.24 57.01
CA SER A 678 -33.87 60.51 56.91
C SER A 678 -35.09 61.44 56.90
N GLY A 679 -36.14 60.96 56.23
CA GLY A 679 -37.52 61.40 56.39
C GLY A 679 -38.38 60.28 57.01
N GLU A 680 -39.69 60.38 56.86
CA GLU A 680 -40.63 59.32 57.28
C GLU A 680 -40.46 58.06 56.42
N THR A 681 -40.43 58.22 55.10
CA THR A 681 -40.44 57.10 54.14
C THR A 681 -39.18 56.99 53.28
N THR A 682 -38.14 57.78 53.58
CA THR A 682 -36.90 57.80 52.78
C THR A 682 -35.65 57.97 53.64
N ILE A 683 -34.54 57.35 53.21
CA ILE A 683 -33.18 57.64 53.69
C ILE A 683 -32.37 58.13 52.49
N THR A 684 -31.67 59.26 52.64
CA THR A 684 -30.79 59.83 51.61
C THR A 684 -29.34 59.70 52.06
N VAL A 685 -28.55 58.97 51.28
CA VAL A 685 -27.11 58.75 51.51
C VAL A 685 -26.33 59.60 50.52
N SER A 686 -25.44 60.45 51.01
CA SER A 686 -24.49 61.23 50.18
C SER A 686 -23.12 60.56 50.23
N LEU A 687 -22.56 60.20 49.08
CA LEU A 687 -21.28 59.48 48.98
C LEU A 687 -20.38 60.04 47.87
N ARG A 688 -19.10 59.66 47.90
CA ARG A 688 -18.09 60.01 46.89
C ARG A 688 -17.32 58.76 46.46
N LEU A 689 -17.03 58.67 45.16
CA LEU A 689 -16.06 57.74 44.58
C LEU A 689 -14.81 58.52 44.12
N ASP A 690 -13.64 57.89 44.13
CA ASP A 690 -12.38 58.45 43.63
C ASP A 690 -12.16 58.25 42.11
N GLU A 691 -13.05 57.50 41.46
CA GLU A 691 -13.16 57.33 40.00
C GLU A 691 -14.63 57.26 39.55
N THR A 692 -14.87 57.13 38.24
CA THR A 692 -16.23 57.06 37.67
C THR A 692 -16.81 55.67 37.93
N GLY A 693 -18.04 55.58 38.42
CA GLY A 693 -18.65 54.29 38.76
C GLY A 693 -20.08 54.42 39.24
N THR A 694 -20.73 53.30 39.51
CA THR A 694 -22.09 53.27 40.09
C THR A 694 -22.00 52.89 41.55
N ALA A 695 -22.79 53.55 42.41
CA ALA A 695 -22.89 53.22 43.82
C ALA A 695 -24.31 52.74 44.17
N TRP A 696 -24.39 51.66 44.94
CA TRP A 696 -25.60 51.08 45.50
C TRP A 696 -25.57 51.19 47.01
N CYS A 697 -26.72 51.36 47.65
CA CYS A 697 -26.82 51.32 49.10
C CYS A 697 -28.05 50.54 49.55
N GLN A 698 -27.97 49.89 50.71
CA GLN A 698 -29.08 49.19 51.35
C GLN A 698 -29.15 49.59 52.82
N ALA A 699 -30.34 49.92 53.30
CA ALA A 699 -30.63 50.03 54.73
C ALA A 699 -31.02 48.64 55.25
N VAL A 700 -30.51 48.22 56.39
CA VAL A 700 -30.97 47.05 57.15
C VAL A 700 -31.33 47.50 58.55
N ARG A 701 -32.28 46.82 59.22
CA ARG A 701 -32.66 47.21 60.59
C ARG A 701 -31.43 47.16 61.50
N HIS A 702 -31.34 48.10 62.44
CA HIS A 702 -30.16 48.22 63.29
C HIS A 702 -29.85 46.90 64.04
N GLY A 703 -28.60 46.48 64.00
CA GLY A 703 -28.13 45.25 64.65
C GLY A 703 -28.50 43.94 63.92
N PHE A 704 -29.05 44.01 62.70
CA PHE A 704 -29.17 42.86 61.80
C PHE A 704 -27.81 42.56 61.14
N ASN A 705 -27.69 41.39 60.52
CA ASN A 705 -26.46 41.02 59.81
C ASN A 705 -26.20 41.99 58.64
N THR A 706 -24.93 42.33 58.43
CA THR A 706 -24.46 43.06 57.25
C THR A 706 -24.98 42.39 55.97
N PRO A 707 -25.62 43.14 55.05
CA PRO A 707 -26.09 42.59 53.78
C PRO A 707 -24.91 42.23 52.89
N THR A 708 -25.01 41.10 52.21
CA THR A 708 -24.04 40.69 51.18
C THR A 708 -24.08 41.64 49.98
N VAL A 709 -23.00 41.66 49.18
CA VAL A 709 -22.93 42.48 47.95
C VAL A 709 -24.14 42.22 47.02
N LEU A 710 -24.54 40.95 46.88
CA LEU A 710 -25.70 40.58 46.06
C LEU A 710 -27.02 41.12 46.63
N GLU A 711 -27.19 41.12 47.95
CA GLU A 711 -28.39 41.69 48.58
C GLU A 711 -28.47 43.21 48.36
N ILE A 712 -27.33 43.91 48.42
CA ILE A 712 -27.26 45.35 48.13
C ILE A 712 -27.65 45.62 46.68
N LEU A 713 -27.06 44.89 45.73
CA LEU A 713 -27.34 45.03 44.30
C LEU A 713 -28.81 44.71 43.98
N ASP A 714 -29.40 43.70 44.63
CA ASP A 714 -30.79 43.28 44.44
C ASP A 714 -31.81 44.33 44.91
N THR A 715 -31.44 45.28 45.78
CA THR A 715 -32.34 46.36 46.21
C THR A 715 -32.64 47.37 45.11
N ASN A 716 -31.75 47.46 44.11
CA ASN A 716 -31.84 48.40 42.99
C ASN A 716 -31.88 49.88 43.41
N PHE A 717 -31.39 50.21 44.61
CA PHE A 717 -31.15 51.60 45.02
C PHE A 717 -29.73 52.02 44.63
N TYR A 718 -29.59 52.73 43.52
CA TYR A 718 -28.29 53.14 43.00
C TYR A 718 -28.27 54.54 42.43
N SER A 719 -27.06 55.06 42.25
CA SER A 719 -26.80 56.29 41.52
C SER A 719 -25.48 56.17 40.77
N ALA A 720 -25.50 56.49 39.48
CA ALA A 720 -24.29 56.60 38.68
C ALA A 720 -23.50 57.87 39.09
N TYR A 721 -22.18 57.79 39.10
CA TYR A 721 -21.28 58.87 39.48
C TYR A 721 -20.20 59.07 38.42
N THR A 722 -20.12 60.27 37.87
CA THR A 722 -19.03 60.68 36.98
C THR A 722 -17.99 61.44 37.78
N TYR A 723 -16.76 60.93 37.86
CA TYR A 723 -15.69 61.58 38.61
C TYR A 723 -15.31 62.92 37.97
N SER A 724 -15.49 64.00 38.72
CA SER A 724 -15.12 65.36 38.30
C SER A 724 -14.16 66.04 39.29
N GLY A 725 -13.47 65.24 40.11
CA GLY A 725 -12.54 65.69 41.15
C GLY A 725 -12.95 65.28 42.57
N THR A 726 -12.04 65.49 43.53
CA THR A 726 -12.11 64.94 44.90
C THR A 726 -13.23 65.50 45.80
N THR A 727 -14.01 66.48 45.35
CA THR A 727 -15.09 67.11 46.15
C THR A 727 -16.49 66.82 45.63
N ALA A 728 -16.65 66.12 44.50
CA ALA A 728 -17.96 65.79 43.98
C ALA A 728 -18.62 64.68 44.82
N THR A 729 -19.93 64.78 45.04
CA THR A 729 -20.73 63.80 45.79
C THR A 729 -21.94 63.40 44.96
N THR A 730 -22.36 62.14 45.04
CA THR A 730 -23.66 61.66 44.53
C THR A 730 -24.58 61.28 45.69
N THR A 731 -25.88 61.15 45.41
CA THR A 731 -26.88 60.76 46.39
C THR A 731 -27.59 59.48 45.98
N VAL A 732 -27.70 58.52 46.90
CA VAL A 732 -28.54 57.32 46.77
C VAL A 732 -29.74 57.49 47.69
N ILE A 733 -30.95 57.30 47.15
CA ILE A 733 -32.21 57.43 47.89
C ILE A 733 -32.79 56.05 48.12
N LEU A 734 -32.96 55.68 49.39
CA LEU A 734 -33.55 54.43 49.85
C LEU A 734 -35.01 54.68 50.21
N THR A 735 -35.93 53.92 49.63
CA THR A 735 -37.37 53.98 49.95
C THR A 735 -37.87 52.73 50.70
N GLY A 736 -36.95 51.83 51.07
CA GLY A 736 -37.22 50.58 51.77
C GLY A 736 -35.93 49.94 52.28
N TYR A 737 -36.04 48.86 53.06
CA TYR A 737 -34.90 48.25 53.78
C TYR A 737 -34.69 46.75 53.54
N ASP A 738 -35.64 46.05 52.94
CA ASP A 738 -35.48 44.61 52.71
C ASP A 738 -36.23 44.16 51.47
N ARG A 739 -35.63 43.23 50.75
CA ARG A 739 -36.23 42.52 49.63
C ARG A 739 -36.21 41.02 49.93
N PRO A 740 -37.37 40.40 50.21
CA PRO A 740 -37.44 38.97 50.43
C PRO A 740 -36.86 38.18 49.25
N LYS A 741 -36.04 37.18 49.56
CA LYS A 741 -35.43 36.29 48.57
C LYS A 741 -36.51 35.69 47.65
N ASN A 742 -36.36 35.89 46.33
CA ASN A 742 -37.26 35.46 45.24
C ASN A 742 -38.52 36.33 44.97
N TYR A 743 -38.61 37.57 45.47
CA TYR A 743 -39.67 38.50 45.05
C TYR A 743 -39.32 39.27 43.76
N ASP A 744 -40.29 39.91 43.12
CA ASP A 744 -40.09 40.79 41.94
C ASP A 744 -39.11 41.95 42.24
N ASN A 745 -38.34 42.40 41.25
CA ASN A 745 -37.43 43.56 41.34
C ASN A 745 -38.16 44.86 41.71
N SER A 746 -39.49 44.91 41.57
CA SER A 746 -40.30 46.06 41.97
C SER A 746 -40.72 46.06 43.45
N TYR A 747 -40.48 44.99 44.20
CA TYR A 747 -40.92 44.88 45.59
C TYR A 747 -39.77 45.21 46.55
N VAL A 748 -39.97 46.23 47.37
CA VAL A 748 -39.13 46.54 48.53
C VAL A 748 -40.04 46.73 49.73
N THR A 749 -39.66 46.17 50.87
CA THR A 749 -40.34 46.40 52.14
C THR A 749 -40.19 47.88 52.51
N PRO A 750 -41.30 48.64 52.66
CA PRO A 750 -41.24 50.06 53.00
C PRO A 750 -40.47 50.29 54.29
N LEU A 751 -39.81 51.44 54.39
CA LEU A 751 -39.23 51.90 55.66
C LEU A 751 -40.35 52.04 56.70
N VAL A 752 -40.08 51.58 57.92
CA VAL A 752 -40.99 51.73 59.06
C VAL A 752 -40.70 53.08 59.71
N LEU A 753 -41.74 53.79 60.15
CA LEU A 753 -41.60 55.05 60.87
C LEU A 753 -40.95 54.81 62.23
N GLY A 754 -40.19 55.78 62.72
CA GLY A 754 -39.58 55.68 64.05
C GLY A 754 -38.48 54.61 64.22
N VAL A 755 -38.04 53.91 63.16
CA VAL A 755 -37.14 52.75 63.25
C VAL A 755 -35.67 53.09 62.95
N ASP A 756 -34.76 52.44 63.69
CA ASP A 756 -33.31 52.50 63.51
C ASP A 756 -32.80 51.57 62.39
N TYR A 757 -31.91 52.10 61.54
CA TYR A 757 -31.31 51.40 60.40
C TYR A 757 -29.79 51.59 60.35
N ASP A 758 -29.09 50.53 59.95
CA ASP A 758 -27.69 50.56 59.50
C ASP A 758 -27.66 50.57 57.96
N VAL A 759 -26.93 51.51 57.36
CA VAL A 759 -26.82 51.63 55.90
C VAL A 759 -25.45 51.19 55.42
N TYR A 760 -25.44 50.30 54.43
CA TYR A 760 -24.24 49.78 53.77
C TYR A 760 -24.26 50.14 52.29
N CYS A 761 -23.10 50.52 51.75
CA CYS A 761 -22.96 50.90 50.35
C CYS A 761 -21.86 50.10 49.64
N TYR A 762 -22.11 49.81 48.37
CA TYR A 762 -21.21 49.13 47.45
C TYR A 762 -21.01 50.03 46.22
N ALA A 763 -19.84 49.96 45.61
CA ALA A 763 -19.56 50.65 44.35
C ALA A 763 -18.88 49.70 43.38
N ASP A 764 -19.16 49.91 42.10
CA ASP A 764 -18.59 49.19 40.97
C ASP A 764 -18.10 50.20 39.92
N ASP A 765 -17.05 49.82 39.19
CA ASP A 765 -16.47 50.63 38.13
C ASP A 765 -17.30 50.50 36.84
N ASP A 766 -17.64 51.64 36.24
CA ASP A 766 -18.48 51.73 35.03
C ASP A 766 -17.63 51.79 33.74
N LEU A 767 -16.29 51.81 33.81
CA LEU A 767 -15.46 52.22 32.66
C LEU A 767 -15.32 51.19 31.55
N CYS A 768 -15.75 49.94 31.75
CA CYS A 768 -15.78 48.96 30.67
C CYS A 768 -17.21 48.61 30.24
N ASN A 769 -17.73 49.38 29.28
CA ASN A 769 -19.00 49.09 28.62
C ASN A 769 -18.90 47.77 27.80
N GLY A 770 -19.21 46.64 28.45
CA GLY A 770 -19.18 45.30 27.85
C GLY A 770 -18.18 44.30 28.45
N CYS A 771 -17.40 44.66 29.48
CA CYS A 771 -16.56 43.68 30.18
C CYS A 771 -17.39 42.66 30.94
N LYS A 772 -16.96 41.40 30.93
CA LYS A 772 -17.55 40.32 31.74
C LYS A 772 -17.12 40.37 33.20
N VAL A 773 -16.10 41.16 33.53
CA VAL A 773 -15.58 41.36 34.88
C VAL A 773 -15.82 42.81 35.27
N THR A 774 -16.63 43.03 36.29
CA THR A 774 -16.75 44.33 36.96
C THR A 774 -16.06 44.22 38.31
N ASN A 775 -15.27 45.24 38.67
CA ASN A 775 -14.46 45.23 39.88
C ASN A 775 -15.10 46.09 40.96
N GLY A 776 -16.04 45.47 41.66
CA GLY A 776 -16.63 46.09 42.82
C GLY A 776 -15.73 46.13 44.04
N VAL A 777 -16.05 47.04 44.96
CA VAL A 777 -15.43 47.08 46.28
C VAL A 777 -15.58 45.77 47.03
N SER A 778 -14.57 45.39 47.81
CA SER A 778 -14.62 44.16 48.59
C SER A 778 -15.70 44.22 49.67
N PHE A 779 -16.15 43.05 50.13
CA PHE A 779 -17.13 42.96 51.23
C PHE A 779 -16.64 43.65 52.52
N SER A 780 -15.34 43.59 52.82
CA SER A 780 -14.77 44.32 53.97
C SER A 780 -14.87 45.84 53.80
N HIS A 781 -14.84 46.34 52.56
CA HIS A 781 -15.05 47.76 52.29
C HIS A 781 -16.53 48.13 52.47
N VAL A 782 -17.46 47.26 52.03
CA VAL A 782 -18.90 47.42 52.32
C VAL A 782 -19.15 47.53 53.82
N GLU A 783 -18.58 46.64 54.63
CA GLU A 783 -18.67 46.71 56.10
C GLU A 783 -18.17 48.05 56.65
N SER A 784 -17.12 48.63 56.07
CA SER A 784 -16.57 49.93 56.50
C SER A 784 -17.46 51.14 56.17
N THR A 785 -18.49 50.97 55.33
CA THR A 785 -19.44 52.03 54.99
C THR A 785 -20.62 52.15 55.95
N GLU A 786 -20.70 51.27 56.95
CA GLU A 786 -21.79 51.25 57.94
C GLU A 786 -22.07 52.63 58.52
N THR A 787 -23.30 53.11 58.32
CA THR A 787 -23.75 54.39 58.87
C THR A 787 -25.13 54.25 59.48
N PHE A 788 -25.25 54.61 60.77
CA PHE A 788 -26.50 54.56 61.53
C PHE A 788 -27.44 55.73 61.20
N ILE A 789 -28.75 55.46 61.11
CA ILE A 789 -29.80 56.47 60.94
C ILE A 789 -31.16 56.00 61.49
N ARG A 790 -31.95 56.92 62.07
CA ARG A 790 -33.34 56.66 62.48
C ARG A 790 -34.34 57.32 61.53
N THR A 791 -35.38 56.62 61.08
CA THR A 791 -36.50 57.25 60.35
C THR A 791 -37.32 58.13 61.29
N LYS A 792 -37.93 59.18 60.76
CA LYS A 792 -38.72 60.11 61.58
C LYS A 792 -40.17 59.64 61.64
N ASP A 793 -40.84 59.85 62.77
CA ASP A 793 -42.30 59.79 62.84
C ASP A 793 -42.84 61.18 63.23
N TYR A 794 -43.70 61.75 62.37
CA TYR A 794 -44.44 62.97 62.66
C TYR A 794 -45.96 62.77 62.52
N THR A 795 -46.41 61.51 62.44
CA THR A 795 -47.82 61.13 62.34
C THR A 795 -48.51 61.38 63.69
N LYS A 796 -49.84 61.50 63.71
CA LYS A 796 -50.60 61.75 64.94
C LYS A 796 -51.56 60.58 65.16
N PRO A 797 -51.81 60.16 66.42
CA PRO A 797 -52.60 58.95 66.63
C PRO A 797 -54.03 59.12 66.18
N ASN A 798 -54.54 58.14 65.45
CA ASN A 798 -55.94 58.08 65.05
C ASN A 798 -56.70 57.15 65.99
N MET A 799 -57.69 57.72 66.70
CA MET A 799 -58.54 56.98 67.62
C MET A 799 -59.90 56.68 67.02
N ARG A 800 -60.31 55.42 67.09
CA ARG A 800 -61.62 54.93 66.63
C ARG A 800 -62.49 54.47 67.81
N TYR A 801 -63.70 54.99 67.89
CA TYR A 801 -64.74 54.50 68.81
C TYR A 801 -65.32 53.16 68.35
N ILE A 802 -65.43 52.19 69.27
CA ILE A 802 -66.02 50.88 69.03
C ILE A 802 -67.41 50.77 69.68
N HIS A 803 -67.48 50.92 71.01
CA HIS A 803 -68.73 50.82 71.77
C HIS A 803 -68.61 51.49 73.16
N ALA A 804 -69.74 51.79 73.81
CA ALA A 804 -69.79 52.17 75.22
C ALA A 804 -71.07 51.63 75.87
N GLU A 805 -70.94 51.09 77.09
CA GLU A 805 -72.06 50.60 77.89
C GLU A 805 -71.87 50.85 79.39
N SER A 806 -72.98 50.85 80.14
CA SER A 806 -72.95 50.90 81.59
C SER A 806 -72.71 49.50 82.16
N ILE A 807 -71.61 49.29 82.87
CA ILE A 807 -71.22 47.96 83.41
C ILE A 807 -71.54 47.80 84.90
N ALA A 808 -71.70 48.91 85.63
CA ALA A 808 -72.09 48.91 87.04
C ALA A 808 -72.85 50.20 87.39
N LYS A 809 -73.42 50.23 88.60
CA LYS A 809 -74.18 51.37 89.16
C LYS A 809 -73.50 52.74 88.95
N ASN A 810 -72.18 52.79 88.97
CA ASN A 810 -71.37 54.01 88.92
C ASN A 810 -70.21 53.92 87.91
N GLN A 811 -70.35 53.08 86.87
CA GLN A 811 -69.28 52.84 85.89
C GLN A 811 -69.79 52.72 84.46
N ILE A 812 -69.07 53.34 83.52
CA ILE A 812 -69.23 53.19 82.08
C ILE A 812 -67.95 52.60 81.51
N ILE A 813 -68.05 51.61 80.63
CA ILE A 813 -66.96 51.14 79.80
C ILE A 813 -67.04 51.80 78.42
N VAL A 814 -65.89 52.22 77.89
CA VAL A 814 -65.73 52.77 76.54
C VAL A 814 -64.63 51.97 75.86
N THR A 815 -64.96 51.30 74.77
CA THR A 815 -64.01 50.53 73.98
C THR A 815 -63.53 51.36 72.79
N LEU A 816 -62.21 51.48 72.64
CA LEU A 816 -61.53 52.29 71.61
C LEU A 816 -60.44 51.47 70.91
N GLN A 817 -60.07 51.87 69.69
CA GLN A 817 -58.86 51.41 69.00
C GLN A 817 -57.98 52.61 68.67
N VAL A 818 -56.67 52.50 68.83
CA VAL A 818 -55.68 53.50 68.37
C VAL A 818 -54.74 52.82 67.39
N ASP A 819 -54.39 53.48 66.29
CA ASP A 819 -53.66 52.86 65.18
C ASP A 819 -52.13 52.90 65.28
N GLU A 820 -51.58 53.65 66.23
CA GLU A 820 -50.15 53.74 66.57
C GLU A 820 -49.92 53.82 68.09
N GLY A 821 -48.66 53.88 68.50
CA GLY A 821 -48.20 54.03 69.88
C GLY A 821 -48.82 55.26 70.53
N ALA A 822 -49.58 55.09 71.62
CA ALA A 822 -50.21 56.23 72.28
C ALA A 822 -50.65 55.98 73.72
N ARG A 823 -50.73 57.06 74.49
CA ARG A 823 -51.44 57.11 75.78
C ARG A 823 -52.87 57.56 75.56
N VAL A 824 -53.81 56.97 76.29
CA VAL A 824 -55.25 57.28 76.17
C VAL A 824 -55.83 57.80 77.47
N TRP A 825 -56.71 58.80 77.35
CA TRP A 825 -57.54 59.32 78.42
C TRP A 825 -59.00 59.37 77.97
N CYS A 826 -59.92 59.11 78.89
CA CYS A 826 -61.35 59.31 78.71
C CYS A 826 -61.97 59.93 79.96
N ALA A 827 -63.06 60.67 79.79
CA ALA A 827 -63.83 61.22 80.89
C ALA A 827 -65.30 61.44 80.49
N ALA A 828 -66.19 61.38 81.48
CA ALA A 828 -67.64 61.51 81.30
C ALA A 828 -68.21 62.65 82.14
N TRP A 829 -69.17 63.38 81.56
CA TRP A 829 -69.89 64.45 82.24
C TRP A 829 -71.39 64.41 81.96
N GLU A 830 -72.16 64.82 82.96
CA GLU A 830 -73.63 64.91 82.91
C GLU A 830 -74.07 66.10 82.05
N ASN A 831 -73.39 67.23 82.23
CA ASN A 831 -73.57 68.46 81.47
C ASN A 831 -72.31 68.74 80.68
N GLN A 832 -72.45 69.40 79.54
CA GLN A 832 -71.32 69.76 78.70
C GLN A 832 -70.27 70.54 79.54
N PRO A 833 -69.06 69.99 79.77
CA PRO A 833 -68.10 70.53 80.72
C PRO A 833 -67.50 71.87 80.28
N PHE A 834 -67.56 72.20 78.98
CA PHE A 834 -67.02 73.43 78.43
C PHE A 834 -67.93 74.03 77.33
N PRO A 835 -68.17 75.36 77.35
CA PRO A 835 -69.02 76.02 76.37
C PRO A 835 -68.29 76.17 75.02
N VAL A 836 -68.60 75.29 74.06
CA VAL A 836 -68.15 75.32 72.64
C VAL A 836 -66.62 75.09 72.47
N PHE A 837 -66.24 74.22 71.53
CA PHE A 837 -64.86 73.81 71.23
C PHE A 837 -63.98 74.96 70.66
N GLY A 838 -63.66 75.97 71.48
CA GLY A 838 -62.79 77.08 71.08
C GLY A 838 -61.29 76.83 71.27
N SER A 839 -60.90 75.81 72.04
CA SER A 839 -59.49 75.42 72.22
C SER A 839 -59.37 73.95 72.57
N THR A 840 -58.71 73.17 71.69
CA THR A 840 -58.42 71.74 71.88
C THR A 840 -57.61 71.51 73.16
N THR A 841 -56.74 72.45 73.54
CA THR A 841 -55.94 72.40 74.77
C THR A 841 -56.80 72.46 76.03
N VAL A 842 -57.88 73.24 76.04
CA VAL A 842 -58.79 73.32 77.20
C VAL A 842 -59.52 71.99 77.36
N ALA A 843 -60.03 71.41 76.27
CA ALA A 843 -60.69 70.10 76.31
C ALA A 843 -59.73 68.98 76.77
N ILE A 844 -58.49 68.95 76.25
CA ILE A 844 -57.46 67.98 76.68
C ILE A 844 -57.16 68.13 78.18
N ASN A 845 -56.98 69.36 78.68
CA ASN A 845 -56.68 69.59 80.10
C ASN A 845 -57.83 69.17 81.01
N GLU A 846 -59.08 69.39 80.61
CA GLU A 846 -60.27 68.95 81.38
C GLU A 846 -60.40 67.43 81.39
N VAL A 847 -60.11 66.75 80.27
CA VAL A 847 -60.07 65.27 80.22
C VAL A 847 -58.93 64.73 81.08
N LYS A 848 -57.72 65.30 81.00
CA LYS A 848 -56.58 64.93 81.86
C LYS A 848 -56.86 65.22 83.35
N ALA A 849 -57.63 66.27 83.68
CA ALA A 849 -58.00 66.56 85.08
C ALA A 849 -58.91 65.48 85.70
N LYS A 850 -59.52 64.63 84.86
CA LYS A 850 -60.35 63.48 85.25
C LYS A 850 -59.62 62.14 85.20
N GLU A 851 -58.29 62.16 85.06
CA GLU A 851 -57.47 60.95 84.98
C GLU A 851 -57.67 59.98 86.16
N SER A 852 -57.91 60.49 87.38
CA SER A 852 -58.17 59.64 88.56
C SER A 852 -59.46 58.83 88.47
N ASP A 853 -60.36 59.22 87.57
CA ASP A 853 -61.68 58.61 87.37
C ASP A 853 -61.66 57.64 86.17
N CYS A 854 -60.50 57.40 85.54
CA CYS A 854 -60.36 56.64 84.30
C CYS A 854 -59.29 55.54 84.44
N PHE A 855 -59.66 54.30 84.13
CA PHE A 855 -58.75 53.15 84.17
C PHE A 855 -58.93 52.28 82.92
N ASP A 856 -57.91 51.55 82.51
CA ASP A 856 -58.10 50.51 81.50
C ASP A 856 -58.81 49.27 82.07
N GLY A 857 -59.20 48.33 81.19
CA GLY A 857 -59.78 47.04 81.56
C GLY A 857 -58.87 46.15 82.42
N LYS A 858 -57.61 46.56 82.65
CA LYS A 858 -56.62 45.87 83.50
C LYS A 858 -56.40 46.61 84.84
N GLY A 859 -57.10 47.73 85.09
CA GLY A 859 -57.04 48.51 86.32
C GLY A 859 -55.89 49.51 86.40
N ARG A 860 -55.19 49.80 85.30
CA ARG A 860 -54.16 50.85 85.21
C ARG A 860 -54.81 52.20 84.94
N GLN A 861 -54.34 53.25 85.61
CA GLN A 861 -54.89 54.60 85.44
C GLN A 861 -54.63 55.13 84.02
N CYS A 862 -55.61 55.78 83.41
CA CYS A 862 -55.45 56.41 82.09
C CYS A 862 -54.25 57.36 82.06
N GLY A 863 -53.57 57.49 80.93
CA GLY A 863 -52.33 58.29 80.81
C GLY A 863 -51.06 57.69 81.42
N THR A 864 -51.17 56.61 82.21
CA THR A 864 -50.01 55.91 82.81
C THR A 864 -49.62 54.63 82.07
N PHE A 865 -50.45 54.18 81.13
CA PHE A 865 -50.17 53.02 80.28
C PHE A 865 -50.09 53.45 78.82
N TRP A 866 -49.29 52.71 78.05
CA TRP A 866 -49.19 52.82 76.60
C TRP A 866 -50.05 51.76 75.92
N ILE A 867 -50.63 52.16 74.79
CA ILE A 867 -50.98 51.26 73.69
C ILE A 867 -49.72 51.21 72.85
N TYR A 868 -49.11 50.03 72.75
CA TYR A 868 -47.83 49.86 72.07
C TYR A 868 -48.03 49.52 70.61
N ASP A 869 -47.18 50.03 69.74
CA ASP A 869 -47.03 49.61 68.35
C ASP A 869 -45.66 48.98 68.09
N LEU A 870 -45.23 48.95 66.83
CA LEU A 870 -44.12 48.08 66.42
C LEU A 870 -42.75 48.76 66.50
N ASP A 871 -42.67 50.08 66.53
CA ASP A 871 -41.41 50.81 66.73
C ASP A 871 -41.01 50.87 68.21
N ASP A 872 -41.97 50.82 69.15
CA ASP A 872 -41.71 50.59 70.60
C ASP A 872 -40.79 49.37 70.88
N LEU A 873 -40.76 48.37 69.98
CA LEU A 873 -39.86 47.21 70.09
C LEU A 873 -38.38 47.54 69.88
N GLU A 874 -38.09 48.67 69.22
CA GLU A 874 -36.79 49.01 68.65
C GLU A 874 -36.17 50.25 69.34
N ASP A 875 -36.89 50.88 70.28
CA ASP A 875 -36.55 52.14 70.97
C ASP A 875 -35.65 52.00 72.21
N ALA A 876 -35.31 50.77 72.61
CA ALA A 876 -34.66 50.43 73.88
C ALA A 876 -33.35 51.22 74.17
N ALA A 877 -32.69 51.76 73.15
CA ALA A 877 -31.47 52.57 73.32
C ALA A 877 -31.72 54.05 73.65
N THR A 878 -32.90 54.60 73.34
CA THR A 878 -33.14 56.06 73.37
C THR A 878 -34.32 56.53 74.22
N ASN A 879 -35.31 55.67 74.53
CA ASN A 879 -36.44 56.03 75.41
C ASN A 879 -36.82 54.91 76.41
N PRO A 880 -36.13 54.79 77.56
CA PRO A 880 -36.35 53.67 78.50
C PRO A 880 -37.68 53.74 79.31
N ASN A 881 -38.67 54.54 78.89
CA ASN A 881 -39.84 54.89 79.72
C ASN A 881 -41.14 54.18 79.33
N ASP A 882 -41.20 53.43 78.23
CA ASP A 882 -42.38 52.66 77.82
C ASP A 882 -42.40 51.24 78.44
N GLY A 883 -41.23 50.67 78.76
CA GLY A 883 -41.09 49.35 79.39
C GLY A 883 -41.19 48.16 78.44
N VAL A 884 -41.01 48.36 77.12
CA VAL A 884 -40.99 47.29 76.11
C VAL A 884 -39.64 47.30 75.40
N ASP A 885 -38.68 46.49 75.89
CA ASP A 885 -37.32 46.47 75.31
C ASP A 885 -37.11 45.36 74.27
N ASN A 886 -38.11 44.49 74.08
CA ASN A 886 -38.00 43.35 73.17
C ASN A 886 -39.37 42.75 72.81
N ARG A 887 -39.36 41.82 71.85
CA ARG A 887 -40.58 41.14 71.38
C ARG A 887 -41.31 40.36 72.46
N ALA A 888 -40.60 39.77 73.42
CA ALA A 888 -41.25 39.03 74.50
C ALA A 888 -42.03 39.98 75.41
N ASP A 889 -41.50 41.17 75.68
CA ASP A 889 -42.13 42.22 76.49
C ASP A 889 -43.36 42.82 75.78
N TYR A 890 -43.27 43.09 74.47
CA TYR A 890 -44.41 43.52 73.65
C TYR A 890 -45.53 42.47 73.60
N ASP A 891 -45.15 41.19 73.49
CA ASP A 891 -46.10 40.09 73.42
C ASP A 891 -46.69 39.69 74.79
N LEU A 892 -46.25 40.30 75.90
CA LEU A 892 -46.87 40.10 77.20
C LEU A 892 -48.34 40.53 77.17
N PHE A 893 -49.23 39.62 77.60
CA PHE A 893 -50.68 39.85 77.71
C PHE A 893 -51.06 41.12 78.51
N VAL A 894 -50.16 41.63 79.36
CA VAL A 894 -50.42 42.83 80.17
C VAL A 894 -50.40 44.12 79.34
N ASN A 895 -49.87 44.12 78.13
CA ASN A 895 -49.76 45.29 77.27
C ASN A 895 -50.96 45.43 76.30
N TRP A 896 -51.35 46.66 75.98
CA TRP A 896 -52.33 46.94 74.92
C TRP A 896 -51.56 47.13 73.63
N LYS A 897 -52.02 46.56 72.50
CA LYS A 897 -51.35 46.75 71.21
C LYS A 897 -52.18 47.65 70.30
N TYR A 898 -51.54 48.33 69.36
CA TYR A 898 -52.23 49.11 68.34
C TYR A 898 -53.31 48.27 67.64
N ASN A 899 -54.40 48.92 67.25
CA ASN A 899 -55.62 48.33 66.70
C ASN A 899 -56.31 47.25 67.57
N GLN A 900 -55.91 47.07 68.84
CA GLN A 900 -56.68 46.27 69.78
C GLN A 900 -57.81 47.09 70.39
N ASP A 901 -58.91 46.40 70.71
CA ASP A 901 -60.00 46.94 71.49
C ASP A 901 -59.49 47.21 72.92
N VAL A 902 -59.26 48.48 73.23
CA VAL A 902 -58.86 48.96 74.54
C VAL A 902 -60.10 49.40 75.30
N ASP A 903 -60.40 48.65 76.36
CA ASP A 903 -61.48 48.99 77.27
C ASP A 903 -61.02 50.04 78.27
N ILE A 904 -61.74 51.16 78.32
CA ILE A 904 -61.54 52.25 79.27
C ILE A 904 -62.77 52.34 80.17
N ILE A 905 -62.57 52.12 81.47
CA ILE A 905 -63.61 52.15 82.50
C ILE A 905 -63.55 53.50 83.22
N LEU A 906 -64.67 54.22 83.16
CA LEU A 906 -64.90 55.49 83.84
C LEU A 906 -65.62 55.23 85.18
N PHE A 907 -65.04 55.70 86.28
CA PHE A 907 -65.51 55.51 87.65
C PHE A 907 -66.12 56.80 88.23
N GLY A 908 -66.73 56.68 89.41
CA GLY A 908 -67.19 57.85 90.18
C GLY A 908 -68.50 58.47 89.67
N LEU A 909 -69.25 57.75 88.84
CA LEU A 909 -70.49 58.21 88.23
C LEU A 909 -71.69 58.08 89.20
N THR A 910 -72.69 58.94 89.05
CA THR A 910 -73.93 58.93 89.83
C THR A 910 -74.93 57.93 89.25
N GLU A 911 -75.57 57.12 90.11
CA GLU A 911 -76.59 56.15 89.71
C GLU A 911 -77.83 56.82 89.11
N GLU A 912 -78.45 56.18 88.11
CA GLU A 912 -79.66 56.68 87.41
C GLU A 912 -79.48 58.04 86.70
N GLN A 913 -78.25 58.43 86.41
CA GLN A 913 -77.95 59.69 85.73
C GLN A 913 -77.37 59.49 84.33
N ASP A 914 -77.88 60.24 83.35
CA ASP A 914 -77.43 60.18 81.96
C ASP A 914 -76.14 61.00 81.76
N TYR A 915 -75.05 60.33 81.39
CA TYR A 915 -73.77 60.97 81.01
C TYR A 915 -73.71 61.16 79.50
N SER A 916 -74.25 62.29 79.03
CA SER A 916 -74.39 62.55 77.58
C SER A 916 -73.09 62.98 76.89
N TYR A 917 -72.01 63.24 77.64
CA TYR A 917 -70.76 63.78 77.12
C TYR A 917 -69.57 62.93 77.59
N ILE A 918 -69.11 62.04 76.71
CA ILE A 918 -67.89 61.24 76.90
C ILE A 918 -66.85 61.74 75.91
N TYR A 919 -65.69 62.16 76.41
CA TYR A 919 -64.57 62.61 75.59
C TYR A 919 -63.37 61.72 75.85
N CYS A 920 -62.72 61.28 74.77
CA CYS A 920 -61.47 60.56 74.81
C CYS A 920 -60.45 61.22 73.88
N PHE A 921 -59.17 61.16 74.22
CA PHE A 921 -58.08 61.59 73.33
C PHE A 921 -56.85 60.70 73.52
N ALA A 922 -56.02 60.64 72.47
CA ALA A 922 -54.74 59.93 72.44
C ALA A 922 -53.60 60.93 72.24
N GLU A 923 -52.43 60.63 72.80
CA GLU A 923 -51.17 61.37 72.64
C GLU A 923 -50.06 60.34 72.45
N ASP A 924 -49.34 60.46 71.34
CA ASP A 924 -48.04 59.82 71.10
C ASP A 924 -46.96 60.58 71.89
#